data_AF-A0A6N2MIV8-F1
#
_entry.id   AF-A0A6N2MIV8-F1
#
_cell.length_a   1.000
_cell.length_b   1.000
_cell.length_c   1.000
_cell.angle_alpha   90.00
_cell.angle_beta   90.00
_cell.angle_gamma   90.00
#
_symmetry.space_group_name_H-M   'P 1'
#
loop_
_entity.id
_entity.type
_entity.pdbx_description
1 polymer ?
#
loop_
_entity_poly.entity_id
_entity_poly.type
_entity_poly.pdbx_seq_one_letter_code
_entity_poly.pdbx_strand_id
1 'polypeptide(L)'
;MANCSDDHFSKDKLLLDPKEASLKELVLLLFFSDVRSRKFVDCPEEQRRRDFNRRWLIFISVLVQKVLLFCKEPLARIGQTLENWLNLISNNGGLFKLLLNYLKGDVVRPDESSAAFRSVIGHCDWRVDLDRSSRPGQLKYSTSLSLMAAKLSYENKSFIETVVTDNWNMEFLGSYDFWNEYQERASTQAFMFQDKKVDPSLIVVAFRGTNPFDADDWSTDVDLSWYELQGIGKLHRGFMKALGLQKNGWPTEIEQGGDHLYAYYEIRQMLRDILQKNENAKFIIAGHSLGGALAILFTAVLALHDEAWLLERLEGVYTFGQPRVGDGQFGEFMVDKLKKYEVRYLRHVYNNDIVPRLPYDDNLLLFKHFGPCIYYNSLYKEKVMHEEPNKNYFSLSLILPKYFTAVWEFIRSLIIPYVRGQSYRESWFMSLLRVSGLIIPGISEHALQDYDNSTRLGSFSTLSNGELFFQNKLLLDPTEASFLDLILFLVSSNIKSSGFIECHEEHSALRNFNGRIIVFISLLVQKILLLFRKPMAIIGKALEMWLNLLLCNGGLFKLLLNILKGKVVKTPDRSSAEFTSAIGSMDLRVELDKKTRPGDEKYKASLSWMAAKLAYENGAFVESIVKDHWNMRFLGFFDFWNDHQNQASTHAFMFQDTNANPNLYVVSFRGTEPFNARDWATDVDLSWYKFKGIGQIHRGFMKALGLQNNGWPKEIIEPDDPDHLYAYYETRQMLRDILSRNEDAKFIVTGHSLGGALAILFVAVLTMHGEAELLERLEGVYTFGQPRVGDEEFAEYMSDGLKKHEVKYLRHVYCNDIVPRLPFDNKILFYKHFWECKYYTSWYKEKVLAEQPNKNYFSLLLAIPKFLNAVWELIRSFIIPCLKGPDYREGWLMTLMRMVGLVIPGLPAHCPQDYTNATRLGS
;
A
#
# COMPACT_ATOMS: atom_id res chain seq x y z
N MET A 1 -42.31 8.60 42.70
CA MET A 1 -41.14 9.10 41.94
C MET A 1 -41.35 8.66 40.51
N ALA A 2 -41.57 9.61 39.61
CA ALA A 2 -42.06 9.36 38.26
C ALA A 2 -40.96 8.75 37.36
N ASN A 3 -41.30 7.67 36.65
CA ASN A 3 -40.55 7.17 35.50
C ASN A 3 -40.41 8.30 34.47
N CYS A 4 -39.20 8.81 34.27
CA CYS A 4 -38.88 9.73 33.19
C CYS A 4 -38.37 8.89 32.01
N SER A 5 -39.20 8.69 30.98
CA SER A 5 -38.87 7.88 29.82
C SER A 5 -37.94 8.60 28.84
N ASP A 6 -36.98 7.86 28.28
CA ASP A 6 -36.02 8.21 27.22
C ASP A 6 -36.69 8.57 25.85
N ASP A 7 -37.94 9.04 25.85
CA ASP A 7 -38.84 9.04 24.68
C ASP A 7 -38.88 10.33 23.85
N HIS A 8 -38.15 11.38 24.20
CA HIS A 8 -38.30 12.68 23.53
C HIS A 8 -37.22 13.07 22.52
N PHE A 9 -36.05 12.42 22.48
CA PHE A 9 -34.91 12.89 21.67
C PHE A 9 -34.90 12.41 20.21
N SER A 10 -35.18 11.13 19.95
CA SER A 10 -35.27 10.59 18.58
C SER A 10 -36.35 9.52 18.49
N LYS A 11 -37.16 9.58 17.43
CA LYS A 11 -38.24 8.62 17.16
C LYS A 11 -37.72 7.32 16.56
N ASP A 12 -36.60 7.36 15.86
CA ASP A 12 -35.92 6.20 15.28
C ASP A 12 -34.65 5.89 16.10
N LYS A 13 -34.76 4.90 16.98
CA LYS A 13 -33.71 4.51 17.93
C LYS A 13 -33.69 3.01 18.15
N LEU A 14 -32.51 2.45 18.44
CA LEU A 14 -32.38 1.12 19.02
C LEU A 14 -31.83 1.27 20.43
N LEU A 15 -32.58 0.83 21.44
CA LEU A 15 -32.14 0.83 22.83
C LEU A 15 -32.11 -0.60 23.36
N LEU A 16 -30.99 -0.94 24.00
CA LEU A 16 -30.80 -2.19 24.72
C LEU A 16 -30.58 -1.86 26.21
N ASP A 17 -31.48 -2.32 27.09
CA ASP A 17 -31.32 -2.14 28.54
C ASP A 17 -30.90 -3.45 29.25
N PRO A 18 -29.61 -3.63 29.56
CA PRO A 18 -29.15 -4.85 30.22
C PRO A 18 -29.73 -5.06 31.62
N LYS A 19 -30.23 -4.02 32.30
CA LYS A 19 -30.82 -4.12 33.65
C LYS A 19 -32.18 -4.80 33.58
N GLU A 20 -32.96 -4.53 32.54
CA GLU A 20 -34.29 -5.14 32.34
C GLU A 20 -34.24 -6.54 31.71
N ALA A 21 -33.10 -6.96 31.14
CA ALA A 21 -32.97 -8.24 30.45
C ALA A 21 -32.81 -9.42 31.42
N SER A 22 -33.81 -10.29 31.59
CA SER A 22 -33.61 -11.55 32.36
C SER A 22 -32.82 -12.60 31.55
N LEU A 23 -32.09 -13.51 32.23
CA LEU A 23 -31.37 -14.62 31.55
C LEU A 23 -32.32 -15.47 30.67
N LYS A 24 -33.57 -15.65 31.13
CA LYS A 24 -34.61 -16.36 30.37
C LYS A 24 -34.95 -15.60 29.08
N GLU A 25 -35.15 -14.28 29.14
CA GLU A 25 -35.46 -13.47 27.95
C GLU A 25 -34.30 -13.41 26.96
N LEU A 26 -33.05 -13.42 27.45
CA LEU A 26 -31.86 -13.52 26.59
C LEU A 26 -31.80 -14.87 25.85
N VAL A 27 -32.07 -15.99 26.51
CA VAL A 27 -32.13 -17.29 25.82
C VAL A 27 -33.27 -17.32 24.82
N LEU A 28 -34.45 -16.77 25.17
CA LEU A 28 -35.60 -16.68 24.26
C LEU A 28 -35.31 -15.81 23.03
N LEU A 29 -34.44 -14.80 23.13
CA LEU A 29 -33.99 -13.99 22.00
C LEU A 29 -33.36 -14.84 20.89
N LEU A 30 -32.70 -15.96 21.22
CA LEU A 30 -32.07 -16.85 20.24
C LEU A 30 -33.07 -17.71 19.45
N PHE A 31 -34.27 -17.93 19.99
CA PHE A 31 -35.29 -18.80 19.37
C PHE A 31 -36.42 -18.04 18.67
N PHE A 32 -36.74 -16.82 19.11
CA PHE A 32 -37.86 -16.03 18.58
C PHE A 32 -37.39 -14.82 17.78
N SER A 33 -37.96 -14.61 16.58
CA SER A 33 -37.53 -13.58 15.62
C SER A 33 -38.09 -12.17 15.86
N ASP A 34 -39.27 -12.04 16.50
CA ASP A 34 -39.68 -10.77 17.10
C ASP A 34 -38.59 -10.37 18.11
N VAL A 35 -38.22 -9.10 18.22
CA VAL A 35 -37.26 -8.63 19.24
C VAL A 35 -37.88 -7.54 20.11
N ARG A 36 -38.90 -6.82 19.60
CA ARG A 36 -39.60 -5.76 20.33
C ARG A 36 -40.51 -6.29 21.44
N SER A 37 -40.94 -7.56 21.37
CA SER A 37 -41.76 -8.14 22.45
C SER A 37 -40.99 -8.44 23.76
N ARG A 38 -39.75 -7.96 23.92
CA ARG A 38 -38.94 -8.09 25.15
C ARG A 38 -38.78 -6.71 25.76
N LYS A 39 -38.87 -6.62 27.09
CA LYS A 39 -38.83 -5.36 27.83
C LYS A 39 -37.53 -4.57 27.61
N PHE A 40 -36.41 -5.29 27.51
CA PHE A 40 -35.09 -4.70 27.36
C PHE A 40 -34.74 -4.19 25.96
N VAL A 41 -35.64 -4.27 24.97
CA VAL A 41 -35.37 -3.80 23.61
C VAL A 41 -36.43 -2.80 23.14
N ASP A 42 -36.00 -1.58 22.86
CA ASP A 42 -36.80 -0.59 22.15
C ASP A 42 -36.24 -0.39 20.73
N CYS A 43 -37.09 -0.50 19.71
CA CYS A 43 -36.68 -0.37 18.30
C CYS A 43 -37.86 0.03 17.40
N PRO A 44 -37.60 0.58 16.18
CA PRO A 44 -38.66 0.95 15.24
C PRO A 44 -39.43 -0.29 14.76
N GLU A 45 -40.71 -0.13 14.39
CA GLU A 45 -41.56 -1.25 13.90
C GLU A 45 -40.92 -2.02 12.74
N GLU A 46 -40.24 -1.31 11.83
CA GLU A 46 -39.56 -1.90 10.68
C GLU A 46 -38.44 -2.87 11.07
N GLN A 47 -37.88 -2.74 12.28
CA GLN A 47 -36.81 -3.58 12.80
C GLN A 47 -37.29 -4.61 13.83
N ARG A 48 -38.61 -4.75 14.00
CA ARG A 48 -39.24 -5.65 14.97
C ARG A 48 -38.84 -7.10 14.78
N ARG A 49 -38.67 -7.56 13.54
CA ARG A 49 -38.22 -8.92 13.22
C ARG A 49 -36.76 -8.91 12.80
N ARG A 50 -35.92 -9.71 13.47
CA ARG A 50 -34.49 -9.82 13.19
C ARG A 50 -34.10 -11.27 12.89
N ASP A 51 -33.15 -11.44 11.97
CA ASP A 51 -32.56 -12.74 11.66
C ASP A 51 -31.76 -13.30 12.85
N PHE A 52 -31.27 -14.54 12.74
CA PHE A 52 -30.51 -15.17 13.82
C PHE A 52 -29.21 -14.42 14.15
N ASN A 53 -28.49 -13.93 13.14
CA ASN A 53 -27.21 -13.24 13.34
C ASN A 53 -27.38 -11.95 14.15
N ARG A 54 -28.41 -11.14 13.85
CA ARG A 54 -28.72 -9.92 14.61
C ARG A 54 -29.14 -10.23 16.06
N ARG A 55 -29.90 -11.30 16.26
CA ARG A 55 -30.33 -11.73 17.61
C ARG A 55 -29.15 -12.27 18.41
N TRP A 56 -28.23 -12.97 17.77
CA TRP A 56 -26.98 -13.43 18.37
C TRP A 56 -26.10 -12.27 18.81
N LEU A 57 -25.96 -11.22 18.00
CA LEU A 57 -25.15 -10.05 18.36
C LEU A 57 -25.75 -9.24 19.51
N ILE A 58 -27.07 -9.03 19.52
CA ILE A 58 -27.76 -8.44 20.67
C ILE A 58 -27.59 -9.32 21.92
N PHE A 59 -27.74 -10.63 21.77
CA PHE A 59 -27.56 -11.57 22.88
C PHE A 59 -26.16 -11.45 23.49
N ILE A 60 -25.10 -11.46 22.66
CA ILE A 60 -23.72 -11.34 23.13
C ILE A 60 -23.48 -9.98 23.77
N SER A 61 -23.88 -8.88 23.14
CA SER A 61 -23.73 -7.52 23.68
C SER A 61 -24.39 -7.40 25.06
N VAL A 62 -25.66 -7.78 25.18
CA VAL A 62 -26.39 -7.70 26.46
C VAL A 62 -25.84 -8.68 27.50
N LEU A 63 -25.43 -9.89 27.09
CA LEU A 63 -24.80 -10.86 27.99
C LEU A 63 -23.50 -10.31 28.57
N VAL A 64 -22.63 -9.73 27.74
CA VAL A 64 -21.36 -9.12 28.17
C VAL A 64 -21.65 -7.95 29.10
N GLN A 65 -22.59 -7.05 28.77
CA GLN A 65 -23.01 -5.96 29.66
C GLN A 65 -23.52 -6.49 31.01
N LYS A 66 -24.29 -7.58 31.05
CA LYS A 66 -24.74 -8.19 32.32
C LYS A 66 -23.58 -8.77 33.14
N VAL A 67 -22.61 -9.41 32.48
CA VAL A 67 -21.40 -9.92 33.15
C VAL A 67 -20.56 -8.76 33.72
N LEU A 68 -20.39 -7.68 32.96
CA LEU A 68 -19.69 -6.48 33.41
C LEU A 68 -20.39 -5.81 34.59
N LEU A 69 -21.73 -5.67 34.54
CA LEU A 69 -22.52 -5.16 35.67
C LEU A 69 -22.38 -6.04 36.93
N PHE A 70 -22.34 -7.36 36.78
CA PHE A 70 -22.14 -8.29 37.89
C PHE A 70 -20.73 -8.21 38.48
N CYS A 71 -19.72 -8.06 37.62
CA CYS A 71 -18.31 -8.02 38.01
C CYS A 71 -17.78 -6.61 38.28
N LYS A 72 -18.60 -5.56 38.23
CA LYS A 72 -18.17 -4.15 38.34
C LYS A 72 -17.27 -3.87 39.54
N GLU A 73 -17.77 -4.14 40.75
CA GLU A 73 -17.02 -3.93 41.99
C GLU A 73 -15.78 -4.84 42.11
N PRO A 74 -15.87 -6.15 41.83
CA PRO A 74 -14.68 -7.01 41.77
C PRO A 74 -13.60 -6.52 40.79
N LEU A 75 -14.00 -6.11 39.58
CA LEU A 75 -13.08 -5.71 38.51
C LEU A 75 -12.33 -4.42 38.90
N ALA A 76 -13.04 -3.42 39.43
CA ALA A 76 -12.44 -2.18 39.90
C ALA A 76 -11.42 -2.42 41.03
N ARG A 77 -11.74 -3.30 42.00
CA ARG A 77 -10.81 -3.67 43.08
C ARG A 77 -9.57 -4.39 42.57
N ILE A 78 -9.71 -5.26 41.57
CA ILE A 78 -8.57 -5.92 40.91
C ILE A 78 -7.68 -4.87 40.26
N GLY A 79 -8.26 -3.92 39.53
CA GLY A 79 -7.54 -2.82 38.92
C GLY A 79 -6.74 -2.01 39.92
N GLN A 80 -7.39 -1.51 40.98
CA GLN A 80 -6.73 -0.73 42.03
C GLN A 80 -5.63 -1.51 42.75
N THR A 81 -5.86 -2.80 43.04
CA THR A 81 -4.85 -3.66 43.68
C THR A 81 -3.65 -3.87 42.77
N LEU A 82 -3.90 -4.10 41.48
CA LEU A 82 -2.87 -4.31 40.48
C LEU A 82 -2.03 -3.04 40.28
N GLU A 83 -2.66 -1.88 40.09
CA GLU A 83 -1.95 -0.59 39.95
C GLU A 83 -1.11 -0.28 41.18
N ASN A 84 -1.67 -0.43 42.39
CA ASN A 84 -0.91 -0.23 43.62
C ASN A 84 0.29 -1.19 43.72
N TRP A 85 0.12 -2.45 43.33
CA TRP A 85 1.20 -3.42 43.35
C TRP A 85 2.29 -3.12 42.31
N LEU A 86 1.92 -2.74 41.08
CA LEU A 86 2.85 -2.34 40.02
C LEU A 86 3.65 -1.09 40.42
N ASN A 87 2.98 -0.08 40.99
CA ASN A 87 3.63 1.13 41.47
C ASN A 87 4.51 0.87 42.70
N LEU A 88 4.12 -0.03 43.61
CA LEU A 88 4.94 -0.40 44.76
C LEU A 88 6.27 -0.99 44.30
N ILE A 89 6.24 -1.85 43.27
CA ILE A 89 7.45 -2.42 42.67
C ILE A 89 8.27 -1.32 41.98
N SER A 90 7.63 -0.48 41.18
CA SER A 90 8.30 0.56 40.39
C SER A 90 8.98 1.61 41.27
N ASN A 91 8.27 2.16 42.27
CA ASN A 91 8.76 3.22 43.16
C ASN A 91 9.91 2.76 44.05
N ASN A 92 10.08 1.45 44.26
CA ASN A 92 11.18 0.88 45.02
C ASN A 92 12.32 0.35 44.13
N GLY A 93 12.29 0.59 42.81
CA GLY A 93 13.37 0.21 41.89
C GLY A 93 13.38 -1.26 41.49
N GLY A 94 12.21 -1.91 41.51
CA GLY A 94 12.00 -3.30 41.08
C GLY A 94 11.83 -4.29 42.25
N LEU A 95 11.38 -5.52 41.93
CA LEU A 95 10.99 -6.52 42.93
C LEU A 95 12.11 -6.86 43.93
N PHE A 96 13.34 -7.00 43.44
CA PHE A 96 14.49 -7.30 44.29
C PHE A 96 14.83 -6.15 45.25
N LYS A 97 14.81 -4.90 44.78
CA LYS A 97 15.06 -3.73 45.63
C LYS A 97 13.92 -3.48 46.61
N LEU A 98 12.68 -3.76 46.22
CA LEU A 98 11.53 -3.72 47.12
C LEU A 98 11.73 -4.67 48.32
N LEU A 99 12.19 -5.90 48.09
CA LEU A 99 12.50 -6.86 49.17
C LEU A 99 13.61 -6.32 50.10
N LEU A 100 14.64 -5.70 49.53
CA LEU A 100 15.72 -5.08 50.32
C LEU A 100 15.21 -3.88 51.14
N ASN A 101 14.39 -3.02 50.55
CA ASN A 101 13.80 -1.86 51.23
C ASN A 101 12.85 -2.30 52.34
N TYR A 102 12.11 -3.40 52.14
CA TYR A 102 11.26 -3.99 53.17
C TYR A 102 12.06 -4.45 54.39
N LEU A 103 13.20 -5.11 54.17
CA LEU A 103 14.10 -5.52 55.26
C LEU A 103 14.77 -4.33 55.98
N LYS A 104 14.95 -3.20 55.28
CA LYS A 104 15.53 -1.97 55.84
C LYS A 104 14.51 -1.05 56.53
N GLY A 105 13.22 -1.24 56.27
CA GLY A 105 12.15 -0.34 56.72
C GLY A 105 11.93 0.88 55.82
N ASP A 106 12.58 0.95 54.66
CA ASP A 106 12.61 2.12 53.75
C ASP A 106 11.67 1.98 52.54
N VAL A 107 10.51 1.32 52.72
CA VAL A 107 9.58 1.07 51.60
C VAL A 107 8.84 2.34 51.22
N VAL A 108 9.01 2.78 49.98
CA VAL A 108 8.24 3.90 49.40
C VAL A 108 6.86 3.37 49.01
N ARG A 109 5.80 3.90 49.62
CA ARG A 109 4.42 3.53 49.28
C ARG A 109 3.94 4.31 48.05
N PRO A 110 3.14 3.69 47.16
CA PRO A 110 2.47 4.41 46.08
C PRO A 110 1.55 5.50 46.61
N ASP A 111 1.52 6.63 45.90
CA ASP A 111 0.57 7.72 46.10
C ASP A 111 -0.08 8.02 44.75
N GLU A 112 -1.38 7.72 44.63
CA GLU A 112 -2.15 7.85 43.39
C GLU A 112 -2.16 9.30 42.84
N SER A 113 -1.91 10.29 43.69
CA SER A 113 -1.85 11.71 43.30
C SER A 113 -0.47 12.18 42.85
N SER A 114 0.55 11.33 42.96
CA SER A 114 1.95 11.67 42.67
C SER A 114 2.29 11.55 41.20
N ALA A 115 3.21 12.41 40.73
CA ALA A 115 3.85 12.28 39.42
C ALA A 115 4.72 11.00 39.27
N ALA A 116 4.98 10.27 40.35
CA ALA A 116 5.63 8.97 40.29
C ALA A 116 4.66 7.81 40.00
N PHE A 117 3.36 8.00 40.23
CA PHE A 117 2.35 6.96 40.03
C PHE A 117 1.97 6.84 38.56
N ARG A 118 1.81 5.59 38.10
CA ARG A 118 1.44 5.25 36.73
C ARG A 118 0.23 4.34 36.67
N SER A 119 -0.60 4.54 35.68
CA SER A 119 -1.69 3.62 35.35
C SER A 119 -1.16 2.27 34.87
N VAL A 120 -2.04 1.27 34.77
CA VAL A 120 -1.70 0.00 34.09
C VAL A 120 -1.16 0.24 32.67
N ILE A 121 -1.70 1.22 31.95
CA ILE A 121 -1.26 1.58 30.59
C ILE A 121 0.18 2.13 30.60
N GLY A 122 0.51 3.00 31.56
CA GLY A 122 1.87 3.53 31.76
C GLY A 122 2.89 2.45 32.16
N HIS A 123 2.43 1.33 32.74
CA HIS A 123 3.25 0.15 32.99
C HIS A 123 3.40 -0.78 31.77
N CYS A 124 2.48 -0.75 30.80
CA CYS A 124 2.65 -1.43 29.51
C CYS A 124 3.77 -0.77 28.71
N ASP A 125 3.72 0.57 28.57
CA ASP A 125 4.72 1.33 27.84
C ASP A 125 5.25 2.51 28.65
N TRP A 126 6.47 2.37 29.15
CA TRP A 126 7.11 3.33 30.05
C TRP A 126 7.60 4.61 29.37
N ARG A 127 7.63 4.66 28.03
CA ARG A 127 8.20 5.77 27.25
C ARG A 127 7.30 7.00 27.29
N VAL A 128 7.90 8.17 27.51
CA VAL A 128 7.20 9.47 27.49
C VAL A 128 7.81 10.45 26.49
N ASP A 129 8.94 10.11 25.86
CA ASP A 129 9.64 11.02 24.95
C ASP A 129 8.99 11.06 23.57
N LEU A 130 8.88 12.26 22.99
CA LEU A 130 8.49 12.43 21.59
C LEU A 130 9.55 11.84 20.64
N ASP A 131 9.13 11.41 19.45
CA ASP A 131 10.05 10.87 18.44
C ASP A 131 11.03 11.95 17.95
N ARG A 132 12.32 11.76 18.24
CA ARG A 132 13.42 12.66 17.86
C ARG A 132 13.58 12.83 16.35
N SER A 133 13.05 11.90 15.56
CA SER A 133 13.10 11.98 14.09
C SER A 133 12.03 12.90 13.49
N SER A 134 11.05 13.33 14.27
CA SER A 134 9.95 14.20 13.81
C SER A 134 10.26 15.68 14.03
N ARG A 135 9.99 16.53 13.02
CA ARG A 135 10.17 17.99 13.10
C ARG A 135 8.81 18.70 13.24
N PRO A 136 8.70 19.76 14.07
CA PRO A 136 7.50 20.60 14.14
C PRO A 136 7.03 21.04 12.74
N GLY A 137 5.71 21.02 12.51
CA GLY A 137 5.11 21.35 11.21
C GLY A 137 5.02 20.19 10.20
N GLN A 138 5.64 19.04 10.47
CA GLN A 138 5.47 17.84 9.65
C GLN A 138 4.30 16.99 10.14
N LEU A 139 3.64 16.28 9.22
CA LEU A 139 2.56 15.34 9.56
C LEU A 139 2.99 14.30 10.61
N LYS A 140 4.20 13.75 10.47
CA LYS A 140 4.76 12.77 11.41
C LYS A 140 4.82 13.32 12.85
N TYR A 141 5.09 14.61 13.01
CA TYR A 141 5.13 15.26 14.32
C TYR A 141 3.73 15.34 14.94
N SER A 142 2.74 15.89 14.22
CA SER A 142 1.37 16.00 14.73
C SER A 142 0.77 14.62 15.05
N THR A 143 1.05 13.59 14.25
CA THR A 143 0.62 12.21 14.56
C THR A 143 1.31 11.65 15.81
N SER A 144 2.63 11.81 15.93
CA SER A 144 3.38 11.30 17.09
C SER A 144 2.99 12.02 18.37
N LEU A 145 2.81 13.34 18.32
CA LEU A 145 2.33 14.15 19.43
C LEU A 145 0.91 13.75 19.84
N SER A 146 0.01 13.56 18.87
CA SER A 146 -1.36 13.11 19.13
C SER A 146 -1.41 11.75 19.79
N LEU A 147 -0.57 10.81 19.35
CA LEU A 147 -0.51 9.48 19.96
C LEU A 147 0.01 9.56 21.40
N MET A 148 1.09 10.29 21.62
CA MET A 148 1.66 10.45 22.96
C MET A 148 0.69 11.16 23.89
N ALA A 149 -0.08 12.12 23.39
CA ALA A 149 -1.18 12.75 24.13
C ALA A 149 -2.31 11.74 24.44
N ALA A 150 -2.77 10.97 23.46
CA ALA A 150 -3.79 9.93 23.66
C ALA A 150 -3.34 8.82 24.62
N LYS A 151 -2.04 8.57 24.72
CA LYS A 151 -1.44 7.67 25.72
C LYS A 151 -1.41 8.30 27.11
N LEU A 152 -0.99 9.56 27.20
CA LEU A 152 -0.82 10.27 28.46
C LEU A 152 -2.17 10.58 29.14
N SER A 153 -3.28 10.60 28.38
CA SER A 153 -4.63 10.83 28.93
C SER A 153 -5.12 9.74 29.90
N TYR A 154 -4.43 8.59 29.97
CA TYR A 154 -4.70 7.54 30.95
C TYR A 154 -4.05 7.77 32.32
N GLU A 155 -3.09 8.71 32.41
CA GLU A 155 -2.31 8.95 33.61
C GLU A 155 -2.97 9.99 34.53
N ASN A 156 -2.50 10.08 35.78
CA ASN A 156 -3.01 11.09 36.72
C ASN A 156 -2.52 12.50 36.38
N LYS A 157 -3.25 13.53 36.84
CA LYS A 157 -2.96 14.95 36.56
C LYS A 157 -1.50 15.35 36.82
N SER A 158 -0.93 14.97 37.98
CA SER A 158 0.44 15.35 38.35
C SER A 158 1.47 14.75 37.40
N PHE A 159 1.25 13.50 36.97
CA PHE A 159 2.09 12.84 35.96
C PHE A 159 1.99 13.54 34.60
N ILE A 160 0.76 13.84 34.15
CA ILE A 160 0.50 14.54 32.89
C ILE A 160 1.21 15.90 32.89
N GLU A 161 0.99 16.71 33.93
CA GLU A 161 1.55 18.05 34.08
C GLU A 161 3.08 18.00 34.00
N THR A 162 3.72 17.13 34.80
CA THR A 162 5.18 16.93 34.80
C THR A 162 5.72 16.56 33.42
N VAL A 163 5.06 15.63 32.71
CA VAL A 163 5.53 15.23 31.36
C VAL A 163 5.38 16.37 30.36
N VAL A 164 4.25 17.09 30.38
CA VAL A 164 4.00 18.20 29.45
C VAL A 164 4.95 19.37 29.71
N THR A 165 5.11 19.79 30.97
CA THR A 165 5.95 20.95 31.32
C THR A 165 7.43 20.62 31.27
N ASP A 166 7.85 19.52 31.90
CA ASP A 166 9.27 19.29 32.16
C ASP A 166 9.92 18.46 31.06
N ASN A 167 9.19 17.47 30.50
CA ASN A 167 9.74 16.60 29.45
C ASN A 167 9.49 17.15 28.04
N TRP A 168 8.26 17.60 27.77
CA TRP A 168 7.90 18.14 26.45
C TRP A 168 8.17 19.64 26.34
N ASN A 169 8.38 20.36 27.44
CA ASN A 169 8.57 21.81 27.43
C ASN A 169 7.43 22.54 26.69
N MET A 170 6.20 22.20 27.07
CA MET A 170 4.94 22.73 26.55
C MET A 170 4.09 23.28 27.71
N GLU A 171 3.07 24.08 27.40
CA GLU A 171 2.20 24.64 28.44
C GLU A 171 1.04 23.68 28.74
N PHE A 172 0.96 23.18 29.97
CA PHE A 172 -0.18 22.42 30.44
C PHE A 172 -1.37 23.36 30.72
N LEU A 173 -2.53 23.06 30.12
CA LEU A 173 -3.74 23.90 30.25
C LEU A 173 -4.74 23.34 31.27
N GLY A 174 -4.79 22.02 31.43
CA GLY A 174 -5.62 21.37 32.44
C GLY A 174 -5.97 19.91 32.13
N SER A 175 -6.47 19.20 33.13
CA SER A 175 -6.98 17.83 33.06
C SER A 175 -8.30 17.77 33.82
N TYR A 176 -9.31 17.14 33.22
CA TYR A 176 -10.70 17.32 33.60
C TYR A 176 -11.46 15.99 33.62
N ASP A 177 -12.33 15.86 34.60
CA ASP A 177 -13.30 14.77 34.76
C ASP A 177 -14.70 15.29 34.43
N PHE A 178 -15.35 14.71 33.42
CA PHE A 178 -16.63 15.16 32.90
C PHE A 178 -17.76 14.21 33.29
N TRP A 179 -18.89 14.83 33.65
CA TRP A 179 -20.12 14.20 34.06
C TRP A 179 -20.87 13.56 32.89
N ASN A 180 -21.40 12.36 33.14
CA ASN A 180 -22.29 11.65 32.23
C ASN A 180 -23.69 11.58 32.86
N GLU A 181 -24.62 12.32 32.26
CA GLU A 181 -26.00 12.49 32.76
C GLU A 181 -26.77 11.16 32.93
N TYR A 182 -26.37 10.12 32.19
CA TYR A 182 -27.05 8.83 32.20
C TYR A 182 -26.41 7.80 33.12
N GLN A 183 -25.14 8.01 33.50
CA GLN A 183 -24.45 7.18 34.49
C GLN A 183 -24.44 7.82 35.88
N GLU A 184 -24.80 9.10 35.99
CA GLU A 184 -24.81 9.88 37.24
C GLU A 184 -23.44 9.86 37.94
N ARG A 185 -22.37 9.96 37.14
CA ARG A 185 -20.97 10.00 37.60
C ARG A 185 -20.08 10.68 36.56
N ALA A 186 -18.88 11.07 36.98
CA ALA A 186 -17.82 11.40 36.03
C ALA A 186 -17.29 10.12 35.37
N SER A 187 -17.44 10.01 34.04
CA SER A 187 -17.02 8.83 33.28
C SER A 187 -16.09 9.16 32.11
N THR A 188 -15.94 10.44 31.78
CA THR A 188 -15.16 10.87 30.61
C THR A 188 -14.05 11.78 31.07
N GLN A 189 -12.83 11.52 30.60
CA GLN A 189 -11.66 12.32 30.97
C GLN A 189 -10.99 12.86 29.72
N ALA A 190 -10.51 14.09 29.80
CA ALA A 190 -9.65 14.67 28.79
C ALA A 190 -8.66 15.63 29.42
N PHE A 191 -7.55 15.89 28.73
CA PHE A 191 -6.63 16.95 29.11
C PHE A 191 -6.23 17.78 27.90
N MET A 192 -5.76 18.99 28.19
CA MET A 192 -5.40 19.99 27.21
C MET A 192 -4.00 20.54 27.49
N PHE A 193 -3.24 20.80 26.44
CA PHE A 193 -1.97 21.51 26.51
C PHE A 193 -1.73 22.32 25.23
N GLN A 194 -0.80 23.26 25.29
CA GLN A 194 -0.39 24.09 24.17
C GLN A 194 1.07 23.83 23.81
N ASP A 195 1.29 23.43 22.56
CA ASP A 195 2.60 23.39 21.93
C ASP A 195 2.94 24.79 21.36
N LYS A 196 3.87 25.46 22.05
CA LYS A 196 4.39 26.78 21.67
C LYS A 196 5.56 26.71 20.69
N LYS A 197 6.01 25.51 20.31
CA LYS A 197 7.16 25.30 19.40
C LYS A 197 6.75 25.33 17.93
N VAL A 198 5.45 25.19 17.64
CA VAL A 198 4.86 25.27 16.30
C VAL A 198 4.36 26.69 16.06
N ASP A 199 4.54 27.20 14.85
CA ASP A 199 3.95 28.47 14.39
C ASP A 199 2.93 28.19 13.27
N PRO A 200 1.63 28.45 13.46
CA PRO A 200 1.03 29.01 14.69
C PRO A 200 0.98 28.02 15.85
N SER A 201 0.84 28.55 17.08
CA SER A 201 0.76 27.71 18.30
C SER A 201 -0.37 26.69 18.20
N LEU A 202 -0.12 25.47 18.66
CA LEU A 202 -1.04 24.35 18.52
C LEU A 202 -1.60 23.92 19.88
N ILE A 203 -2.92 23.95 20.05
CA ILE A 203 -3.60 23.37 21.21
C ILE A 203 -3.90 21.89 20.93
N VAL A 204 -3.64 21.02 21.90
CA VAL A 204 -3.95 19.59 21.80
C VAL A 204 -5.00 19.24 22.83
N VAL A 205 -6.09 18.62 22.38
CA VAL A 205 -7.11 18.02 23.24
C VAL A 205 -7.00 16.50 23.11
N ALA A 206 -6.77 15.81 24.22
CA ALA A 206 -6.66 14.36 24.21
C ALA A 206 -7.72 13.73 25.12
N PHE A 207 -8.61 12.94 24.52
CA PHE A 207 -9.60 12.14 25.24
C PHE A 207 -8.98 10.83 25.72
N ARG A 208 -9.29 10.47 26.96
CA ARG A 208 -8.97 9.16 27.53
C ARG A 208 -9.90 8.10 26.93
N GLY A 209 -9.35 6.92 26.65
CA GLY A 209 -10.15 5.75 26.32
C GLY A 209 -10.48 4.86 27.51
N THR A 210 -10.95 3.65 27.22
CA THR A 210 -11.46 2.67 28.19
C THR A 210 -10.44 2.32 29.27
N ASN A 211 -10.77 2.50 30.55
CA ASN A 211 -9.98 1.92 31.64
C ASN A 211 -10.12 0.39 31.60
N PRO A 212 -9.01 -0.39 31.54
CA PRO A 212 -9.08 -1.85 31.48
C PRO A 212 -9.91 -2.50 32.60
N PHE A 213 -10.05 -1.82 33.75
CA PHE A 213 -10.77 -2.32 34.93
C PHE A 213 -12.05 -1.54 35.26
N ASP A 214 -12.54 -0.64 34.39
CA ASP A 214 -13.85 0.02 34.56
C ASP A 214 -14.92 -0.68 33.71
N ALA A 215 -15.84 -1.38 34.40
CA ALA A 215 -16.92 -2.13 33.76
C ALA A 215 -17.94 -1.26 33.00
N ASP A 216 -18.09 0.03 33.35
CA ASP A 216 -19.02 0.92 32.65
C ASP A 216 -18.40 1.47 31.35
N ASP A 217 -17.08 1.69 31.30
CA ASP A 217 -16.37 2.03 30.06
C ASP A 217 -16.51 0.87 29.07
N TRP A 218 -16.23 -0.36 29.52
CA TRP A 218 -16.42 -1.55 28.70
C TRP A 218 -17.88 -1.74 28.28
N SER A 219 -18.84 -1.47 29.17
CA SER A 219 -20.28 -1.51 28.85
C SER A 219 -20.63 -0.51 27.75
N THR A 220 -20.00 0.66 27.75
CA THR A 220 -20.18 1.70 26.72
C THR A 220 -19.65 1.23 25.37
N ASP A 221 -18.51 0.55 25.33
CA ASP A 221 -17.89 0.05 24.10
C ASP A 221 -18.67 -1.10 23.44
N VAL A 222 -19.33 -1.93 24.23
CA VAL A 222 -20.11 -3.08 23.73
C VAL A 222 -21.59 -2.78 23.50
N ASP A 223 -22.06 -1.56 23.79
CA ASP A 223 -23.45 -1.15 23.64
C ASP A 223 -23.82 -0.96 22.17
N LEU A 224 -24.61 -1.87 21.59
CA LEU A 224 -25.05 -1.76 20.19
C LEU A 224 -26.19 -0.75 19.96
N SER A 225 -26.57 0.02 20.99
CA SER A 225 -27.64 1.01 20.91
C SER A 225 -27.24 2.24 20.08
N TRP A 226 -28.21 2.81 19.35
CA TRP A 226 -27.98 3.99 18.50
C TRP A 226 -29.17 4.95 18.49
N TYR A 227 -28.87 6.22 18.21
CA TYR A 227 -29.84 7.26 17.90
C TYR A 227 -29.68 7.70 16.45
N GLU A 228 -30.78 7.85 15.72
CA GLU A 228 -30.78 8.49 14.40
C GLU A 228 -30.97 10.00 14.56
N LEU A 229 -30.05 10.76 13.98
CA LEU A 229 -30.11 12.22 13.89
C LEU A 229 -30.44 12.63 12.46
N GLN A 230 -31.47 13.47 12.31
CA GLN A 230 -31.97 13.88 11.00
C GLN A 230 -30.88 14.58 10.18
N GLY A 231 -30.63 14.08 8.96
CA GLY A 231 -29.62 14.64 8.04
C GLY A 231 -28.16 14.27 8.37
N ILE A 232 -27.93 13.55 9.48
CA ILE A 232 -26.58 13.12 9.90
C ILE A 232 -26.48 11.59 9.81
N GLY A 233 -27.49 10.84 10.22
CA GLY A 233 -27.47 9.37 10.24
C GLY A 233 -27.51 8.80 11.66
N LYS A 234 -27.14 7.52 11.79
CA LYS A 234 -27.18 6.79 13.07
C LYS A 234 -25.85 6.88 13.78
N LEU A 235 -25.88 7.26 15.05
CA LEU A 235 -24.70 7.36 15.91
C LEU A 235 -24.82 6.46 17.14
N HIS A 236 -23.67 5.97 17.58
CA HIS A 236 -23.55 5.11 18.74
C HIS A 236 -23.95 5.84 20.03
N ARG A 237 -24.97 5.31 20.72
CA ARG A 237 -25.57 5.96 21.90
C ARG A 237 -24.58 6.09 23.05
N GLY A 238 -23.84 5.03 23.37
CA GLY A 238 -22.83 5.04 24.43
C GLY A 238 -21.85 6.21 24.32
N PHE A 239 -21.25 6.39 23.13
CA PHE A 239 -20.29 7.47 22.87
C PHE A 239 -20.92 8.86 22.97
N MET A 240 -22.16 9.04 22.50
CA MET A 240 -22.88 10.32 22.65
C MET A 240 -23.09 10.69 24.13
N LYS A 241 -23.48 9.72 24.95
CA LYS A 241 -23.67 9.93 26.39
C LYS A 241 -22.37 10.29 27.09
N ALA A 242 -21.30 9.56 26.80
CA ALA A 242 -19.98 9.83 27.34
C ALA A 242 -19.47 11.22 26.96
N LEU A 243 -19.77 11.70 25.75
CA LEU A 243 -19.36 13.03 25.31
C LEU A 243 -20.17 14.19 25.95
N GLY A 244 -21.38 13.92 26.46
CA GLY A 244 -22.20 14.92 27.15
C GLY A 244 -23.59 15.15 26.54
N LEU A 245 -24.17 14.15 25.86
CA LEU A 245 -25.57 14.18 25.43
C LEU A 245 -26.50 14.45 26.64
N GLN A 246 -27.44 15.37 26.48
CA GLN A 246 -28.42 15.72 27.49
C GLN A 246 -29.72 14.91 27.31
N LYS A 247 -30.55 14.82 28.35
CA LYS A 247 -31.84 14.11 28.30
C LYS A 247 -32.79 14.68 27.22
N ASN A 248 -32.68 15.97 26.93
CA ASN A 248 -33.41 16.67 25.86
C ASN A 248 -32.63 16.76 24.53
N GLY A 249 -31.46 16.13 24.42
CA GLY A 249 -30.69 16.04 23.18
C GLY A 249 -29.36 16.78 23.18
N TRP A 250 -29.04 17.40 22.04
CA TRP A 250 -27.88 18.28 21.85
C TRP A 250 -28.35 19.74 21.78
N PRO A 251 -28.69 20.39 22.91
CA PRO A 251 -28.94 21.82 22.90
C PRO A 251 -27.67 22.57 22.48
N THR A 252 -27.82 23.70 21.76
CA THR A 252 -26.65 24.46 21.29
C THR A 252 -25.82 25.01 22.44
N GLU A 253 -26.46 25.40 23.54
CA GLU A 253 -25.82 25.88 24.77
C GLU A 253 -26.52 25.26 25.98
N ILE A 254 -25.78 25.11 27.09
CA ILE A 254 -26.30 24.68 28.39
C ILE A 254 -26.06 25.79 29.43
N GLU A 255 -26.83 25.82 30.51
CA GLU A 255 -26.63 26.80 31.59
C GLU A 255 -25.23 26.63 32.20
N GLN A 256 -24.38 27.65 32.01
CA GLN A 256 -23.03 27.67 32.57
C GLN A 256 -23.09 27.93 34.09
N GLY A 257 -22.40 27.11 34.88
CA GLY A 257 -22.33 27.24 36.34
C GLY A 257 -23.19 26.27 37.15
N GLY A 258 -23.74 25.22 36.54
CA GLY A 258 -24.29 24.08 37.27
C GLY A 258 -23.22 23.24 37.97
N ASP A 259 -23.62 22.32 38.86
CA ASP A 259 -22.71 21.45 39.62
C ASP A 259 -21.92 20.43 38.76
N HIS A 260 -22.18 20.36 37.45
CA HIS A 260 -21.68 19.31 36.56
C HIS A 260 -21.04 19.86 35.27
N LEU A 261 -19.85 19.34 34.94
CA LEU A 261 -19.08 19.68 33.74
C LEU A 261 -19.32 18.63 32.65
N TYR A 262 -19.75 19.02 31.45
CA TYR A 262 -20.01 18.10 30.34
C TYR A 262 -18.94 18.25 29.24
N ALA A 263 -18.35 17.14 28.79
CA ALA A 263 -17.13 17.16 27.98
C ALA A 263 -17.23 18.02 26.72
N TYR A 264 -18.29 17.87 25.91
CA TYR A 264 -18.47 18.68 24.71
C TYR A 264 -18.54 20.18 25.00
N TYR A 265 -19.44 20.59 25.90
CA TYR A 265 -19.73 22.00 26.15
C TYR A 265 -18.54 22.72 26.78
N GLU A 266 -17.91 22.10 27.77
CA GLU A 266 -16.76 22.67 28.48
C GLU A 266 -15.53 22.76 27.59
N ILE A 267 -15.17 21.70 26.85
CA ILE A 267 -14.02 21.73 25.95
C ILE A 267 -14.26 22.74 24.82
N ARG A 268 -15.48 22.80 24.26
CA ARG A 268 -15.83 23.81 23.25
C ARG A 268 -15.67 25.23 23.79
N GLN A 269 -16.13 25.50 25.01
CA GLN A 269 -16.01 26.82 25.63
C GLN A 269 -14.55 27.17 25.93
N MET A 270 -13.77 26.25 26.50
CA MET A 270 -12.34 26.44 26.72
C MET A 270 -11.59 26.74 25.41
N LEU A 271 -11.89 26.01 24.33
CA LEU A 271 -11.30 26.28 23.02
C LEU A 271 -11.70 27.67 22.49
N ARG A 272 -12.96 28.10 22.65
CA ARG A 272 -13.38 29.46 22.30
C ARG A 272 -12.55 30.50 23.05
N ASP A 273 -12.42 30.34 24.37
CA ASP A 273 -11.73 31.30 25.23
C ASP A 273 -10.21 31.37 24.94
N ILE A 274 -9.59 30.24 24.62
CA ILE A 274 -8.16 30.17 24.28
C ILE A 274 -7.91 30.75 22.88
N LEU A 275 -8.68 30.35 21.88
CA LEU A 275 -8.49 30.75 20.49
C LEU A 275 -8.88 32.22 20.24
N GLN A 276 -9.78 32.80 21.04
CA GLN A 276 -10.06 34.25 21.00
C GLN A 276 -8.86 35.09 21.44
N LYS A 277 -8.00 34.56 22.33
CA LYS A 277 -6.79 35.26 22.79
C LYS A 277 -5.64 35.17 21.78
N ASN A 278 -5.67 34.20 20.88
CA ASN A 278 -4.70 34.02 19.81
C ASN A 278 -5.40 33.52 18.54
N GLU A 279 -5.83 34.45 17.69
CA GLU A 279 -6.65 34.13 16.50
C GLU A 279 -5.94 33.24 15.47
N ASN A 280 -4.60 33.22 15.50
CA ASN A 280 -3.77 32.38 14.62
C ASN A 280 -3.62 30.95 15.14
N ALA A 281 -3.87 30.71 16.43
CA ALA A 281 -3.71 29.39 17.02
C ALA A 281 -4.66 28.37 16.38
N LYS A 282 -4.16 27.14 16.24
CA LYS A 282 -4.94 25.99 15.77
C LYS A 282 -5.06 24.97 16.87
N PHE A 283 -5.96 24.00 16.71
CA PHE A 283 -6.03 22.88 17.61
C PHE A 283 -6.15 21.54 16.90
N ILE A 284 -5.71 20.48 17.57
CA ILE A 284 -5.91 19.09 17.18
C ILE A 284 -6.64 18.33 18.28
N ILE A 285 -7.37 17.31 17.86
CA ILE A 285 -8.06 16.40 18.77
C ILE A 285 -7.49 15.01 18.59
N ALA A 286 -7.15 14.37 19.71
CA ALA A 286 -6.57 13.04 19.72
C ALA A 286 -7.32 12.11 20.67
N GLY A 287 -7.24 10.81 20.38
CA GLY A 287 -7.77 9.80 21.27
C GLY A 287 -7.46 8.38 20.84
N HIS A 288 -7.38 7.49 21.82
CA HIS A 288 -7.19 6.05 21.63
C HIS A 288 -8.44 5.29 22.06
N SER A 289 -8.81 4.22 21.34
CA SER A 289 -9.98 3.38 21.68
C SER A 289 -11.28 4.21 21.77
N LEU A 290 -12.05 4.10 22.86
CA LEU A 290 -13.17 4.99 23.20
C LEU A 290 -12.83 6.48 23.05
N GLY A 291 -11.63 6.91 23.46
CA GLY A 291 -11.19 8.29 23.31
C GLY A 291 -11.08 8.73 21.85
N GLY A 292 -10.74 7.81 20.95
CA GLY A 292 -10.77 8.05 19.50
C GLY A 292 -12.19 8.25 18.99
N ALA A 293 -13.16 7.50 19.51
CA ALA A 293 -14.57 7.69 19.18
C ALA A 293 -15.09 9.04 19.67
N LEU A 294 -14.71 9.46 20.89
CA LEU A 294 -15.05 10.76 21.44
C LEU A 294 -14.42 11.91 20.64
N ALA A 295 -13.18 11.76 20.18
CA ALA A 295 -12.48 12.77 19.39
C ALA A 295 -13.20 13.11 18.08
N ILE A 296 -13.59 12.09 17.32
CA ILE A 296 -14.33 12.30 16.06
C ILE A 296 -15.78 12.71 16.31
N LEU A 297 -16.40 12.22 17.38
CA LEU A 297 -17.76 12.62 17.75
C LEU A 297 -17.82 14.07 18.23
N PHE A 298 -16.83 14.56 18.96
CA PHE A 298 -16.71 15.98 19.32
C PHE A 298 -16.71 16.86 18.07
N THR A 299 -15.93 16.47 17.06
CA THR A 299 -15.89 17.16 15.76
C THR A 299 -17.24 17.11 15.05
N ALA A 300 -17.94 15.98 15.12
CA ALA A 300 -19.29 15.86 14.56
C ALA A 300 -20.30 16.78 15.25
N VAL A 301 -20.26 16.90 16.58
CA VAL A 301 -21.16 17.79 17.32
C VAL A 301 -20.82 19.26 17.10
N LEU A 302 -19.53 19.63 16.92
CA LEU A 302 -19.16 20.96 16.43
C LEU A 302 -19.81 21.26 15.06
N ALA A 303 -19.79 20.29 14.14
CA ALA A 303 -20.41 20.43 12.83
C ALA A 303 -21.96 20.45 12.89
N LEU A 304 -22.55 19.75 13.86
CA LEU A 304 -23.99 19.78 14.14
C LEU A 304 -24.44 21.14 14.69
N HIS A 305 -23.64 21.74 15.57
CA HIS A 305 -23.93 23.06 16.16
C HIS A 305 -23.47 24.23 15.27
N ASP A 306 -23.05 23.96 14.03
CA ASP A 306 -22.55 24.96 13.07
C ASP A 306 -21.43 25.85 13.65
N GLU A 307 -20.52 25.27 14.43
CA GLU A 307 -19.34 25.92 15.02
C GLU A 307 -18.24 26.16 13.97
N ALA A 308 -18.57 26.82 12.86
CA ALA A 308 -17.69 27.04 11.73
C ALA A 308 -16.36 27.68 12.14
N TRP A 309 -16.39 28.65 13.06
CA TRP A 309 -15.20 29.36 13.53
C TRP A 309 -14.19 28.45 14.24
N LEU A 310 -14.66 27.45 14.98
CA LEU A 310 -13.81 26.43 15.59
C LEU A 310 -13.34 25.42 14.53
N LEU A 311 -14.23 24.98 13.64
CA LEU A 311 -13.91 23.99 12.61
C LEU A 311 -12.83 24.50 11.64
N GLU A 312 -12.82 25.79 11.29
CA GLU A 312 -11.76 26.43 10.49
C GLU A 312 -10.39 26.43 11.19
N ARG A 313 -10.36 26.27 12.52
CA ARG A 313 -9.13 26.23 13.34
C ARG A 313 -8.74 24.83 13.78
N LEU A 314 -9.57 23.83 13.47
CA LEU A 314 -9.28 22.43 13.73
C LEU A 314 -8.29 21.91 12.66
N GLU A 315 -7.02 21.81 13.00
CA GLU A 315 -5.99 21.33 12.08
C GLU A 315 -6.18 19.84 11.76
N GLY A 316 -6.60 19.05 12.75
CA GLY A 316 -6.89 17.65 12.50
C GLY A 316 -7.37 16.83 13.71
N VAL A 317 -7.87 15.66 13.37
CA VAL A 317 -8.38 14.63 14.29
C VAL A 317 -7.55 13.37 14.07
N TYR A 318 -6.85 12.94 15.12
CA TYR A 318 -5.92 11.81 15.08
C TYR A 318 -6.39 10.73 16.03
N THR A 319 -6.80 9.60 15.48
CA THR A 319 -7.37 8.52 16.29
C THR A 319 -6.58 7.23 16.14
N PHE A 320 -6.54 6.44 17.22
CA PHE A 320 -5.75 5.22 17.32
C PHE A 320 -6.64 4.11 17.86
N GLY A 321 -6.76 2.99 17.15
CA GLY A 321 -7.61 1.89 17.59
C GLY A 321 -9.09 2.28 17.74
N GLN A 322 -9.56 3.29 16.99
CA GLN A 322 -10.90 3.85 17.12
C GLN A 322 -11.98 2.85 16.67
N PRO A 323 -13.05 2.60 17.47
CA PRO A 323 -14.21 1.81 17.05
C PRO A 323 -15.11 2.58 16.06
N ARG A 324 -16.06 1.88 15.42
CA ARG A 324 -17.02 2.53 14.51
C ARG A 324 -18.03 3.36 15.29
N VAL A 325 -18.19 4.62 14.91
CA VAL A 325 -18.97 5.62 15.67
C VAL A 325 -20.39 5.81 15.14
N GLY A 326 -20.60 5.64 13.83
CA GLY A 326 -21.90 5.82 13.20
C GLY A 326 -22.02 5.04 11.90
N ASP A 327 -23.14 5.24 11.21
CA ASP A 327 -23.45 4.54 9.96
C ASP A 327 -22.85 5.19 8.71
N GLY A 328 -23.19 4.65 7.53
CA GLY A 328 -22.72 5.20 6.25
C GLY A 328 -23.15 6.65 6.01
N GLN A 329 -24.35 7.04 6.45
CA GLN A 329 -24.83 8.42 6.32
C GLN A 329 -24.02 9.36 7.22
N PHE A 330 -23.69 8.92 8.44
CA PHE A 330 -22.78 9.65 9.32
C PHE A 330 -21.39 9.82 8.69
N GLY A 331 -20.88 8.77 8.03
CA GLY A 331 -19.64 8.83 7.28
C GLY A 331 -19.66 9.86 6.16
N GLU A 332 -20.72 9.91 5.36
CA GLU A 332 -20.91 10.90 4.30
C GLU A 332 -20.99 12.32 4.85
N PHE A 333 -21.78 12.54 5.90
CA PHE A 333 -21.87 13.83 6.61
C PHE A 333 -20.49 14.30 7.07
N MET A 334 -19.70 13.43 7.70
CA MET A 334 -18.38 13.80 8.20
C MET A 334 -17.37 14.05 7.08
N VAL A 335 -17.37 13.25 6.01
CA VAL A 335 -16.49 13.49 4.85
C VAL A 335 -16.76 14.86 4.22
N ASP A 336 -18.04 15.25 4.08
CA ASP A 336 -18.41 16.57 3.56
C ASP A 336 -17.91 17.70 4.48
N LYS A 337 -18.18 17.60 5.79
CA LYS A 337 -17.79 18.63 6.77
C LYS A 337 -16.28 18.76 6.93
N LEU A 338 -15.55 17.65 7.03
CA LEU A 338 -14.09 17.67 7.14
C LEU A 338 -13.45 18.25 5.89
N LYS A 339 -13.97 17.92 4.70
CA LYS A 339 -13.50 18.51 3.44
C LYS A 339 -13.80 20.00 3.35
N LYS A 340 -14.99 20.44 3.77
CA LYS A 340 -15.40 21.85 3.75
C LYS A 340 -14.46 22.74 4.57
N TYR A 341 -14.03 22.28 5.73
CA TYR A 341 -13.18 23.04 6.65
C TYR A 341 -11.69 22.64 6.58
N GLU A 342 -11.30 21.85 5.56
CA GLU A 342 -9.92 21.37 5.36
C GLU A 342 -9.32 20.64 6.58
N VAL A 343 -10.17 19.99 7.37
CA VAL A 343 -9.76 19.27 8.59
C VAL A 343 -9.14 17.93 8.20
N ARG A 344 -7.92 17.69 8.65
CA ARG A 344 -7.26 16.40 8.46
C ARG A 344 -7.83 15.35 9.42
N TYR A 345 -8.26 14.20 8.91
CA TYR A 345 -8.68 13.08 9.76
C TYR A 345 -7.86 11.84 9.43
N LEU A 346 -7.13 11.32 10.41
CA LEU A 346 -6.28 10.15 10.28
C LEU A 346 -6.60 9.11 11.35
N ARG A 347 -7.11 7.96 10.88
CA ARG A 347 -7.44 6.82 11.73
C ARG A 347 -6.36 5.77 11.62
N HIS A 348 -5.63 5.52 12.72
CA HIS A 348 -4.54 4.56 12.77
C HIS A 348 -5.04 3.24 13.34
N VAL A 349 -4.70 2.14 12.66
CA VAL A 349 -5.09 0.78 13.07
C VAL A 349 -3.86 -0.12 13.05
N TYR A 350 -3.60 -0.79 14.17
CA TYR A 350 -2.51 -1.77 14.27
C TYR A 350 -3.04 -3.20 14.09
N ASN A 351 -2.54 -3.89 13.07
CA ASN A 351 -2.64 -5.32 12.84
C ASN A 351 -4.06 -5.88 13.13
N ASN A 352 -4.17 -6.88 14.01
CA ASN A 352 -5.42 -7.55 14.37
C ASN A 352 -6.15 -6.91 15.56
N ASP A 353 -5.86 -5.64 15.90
CA ASP A 353 -6.57 -4.91 16.96
C ASP A 353 -8.09 -5.11 16.88
N ILE A 354 -8.67 -5.67 17.93
CA ILE A 354 -10.08 -6.02 17.96
C ILE A 354 -11.01 -4.80 17.91
N VAL A 355 -10.60 -3.64 18.45
CA VAL A 355 -11.50 -2.51 18.71
C VAL A 355 -11.97 -1.79 17.45
N PRO A 356 -11.11 -1.46 16.46
CA PRO A 356 -11.55 -0.89 15.19
C PRO A 356 -12.60 -1.73 14.45
N ARG A 357 -12.67 -3.03 14.75
CA ARG A 357 -13.56 -3.97 14.09
C ARG A 357 -14.93 -4.06 14.76
N LEU A 358 -15.21 -3.20 15.74
CA LEU A 358 -16.46 -3.12 16.50
C LEU A 358 -17.07 -1.71 16.41
N PRO A 359 -18.42 -1.58 16.41
CA PRO A 359 -19.41 -2.60 16.08
C PRO A 359 -19.22 -3.19 14.66
N TYR A 360 -19.93 -4.27 14.32
CA TYR A 360 -19.74 -4.97 13.04
C TYR A 360 -20.19 -4.14 11.83
N ASP A 361 -19.41 -4.22 10.75
CA ASP A 361 -19.78 -3.71 9.42
C ASP A 361 -20.31 -4.86 8.55
N ASP A 362 -21.62 -5.07 8.61
CA ASP A 362 -22.37 -5.89 7.68
C ASP A 362 -23.52 -5.09 7.05
N ASN A 363 -24.16 -5.65 6.01
CA ASN A 363 -25.32 -5.02 5.34
C ASN A 363 -26.53 -4.77 6.29
N LEU A 364 -26.42 -5.12 7.58
CA LEU A 364 -27.52 -5.31 8.49
C LEU A 364 -27.40 -4.49 9.80
N LEU A 365 -26.19 -4.09 10.23
CA LEU A 365 -25.87 -3.31 11.44
C LEU A 365 -25.35 -1.89 11.15
N LEU A 366 -25.04 -1.59 9.88
CA LEU A 366 -24.85 -0.25 9.32
C LEU A 366 -23.68 0.60 9.85
N PHE A 367 -23.05 0.28 10.99
CA PHE A 367 -21.89 1.02 11.50
C PHE A 367 -20.70 0.87 10.56
N LYS A 368 -20.10 1.99 10.16
CA LYS A 368 -19.02 2.04 9.17
C LYS A 368 -17.93 3.02 9.61
N HIS A 369 -16.71 2.70 9.21
CA HIS A 369 -15.64 3.68 9.18
C HIS A 369 -15.77 4.58 7.95
N PHE A 370 -15.20 5.76 8.05
CA PHE A 370 -15.02 6.70 6.95
C PHE A 370 -13.61 7.30 7.04
N GLY A 371 -13.19 8.00 5.99
CA GLY A 371 -11.86 8.59 5.92
C GLY A 371 -10.72 7.56 5.75
N PRO A 372 -9.47 8.04 5.59
CA PRO A 372 -8.32 7.17 5.39
C PRO A 372 -7.98 6.35 6.64
N CYS A 373 -7.74 5.05 6.45
CA CYS A 373 -7.21 4.12 7.45
C CYS A 373 -5.70 3.97 7.25
N ILE A 374 -4.92 4.38 8.23
CA ILE A 374 -3.47 4.16 8.28
C ILE A 374 -3.22 2.84 9.01
N TYR A 375 -3.12 1.77 8.23
CA TYR A 375 -2.97 0.42 8.73
C TYR A 375 -1.50 0.05 8.88
N TYR A 376 -1.13 -0.52 10.03
CA TYR A 376 0.20 -1.07 10.27
C TYR A 376 0.14 -2.58 10.44
N ASN A 377 0.97 -3.33 9.72
CA ASN A 377 1.08 -4.77 9.93
C ASN A 377 2.00 -5.12 11.13
N SER A 378 2.13 -6.41 11.45
CA SER A 378 3.00 -6.91 12.54
C SER A 378 4.49 -6.60 12.38
N LEU A 379 4.93 -6.05 11.25
CA LEU A 379 6.29 -5.57 11.01
C LEU A 379 6.40 -4.04 11.10
N TYR A 380 5.34 -3.36 11.55
CA TYR A 380 5.18 -1.90 11.57
C TYR A 380 5.30 -1.24 10.20
N LYS A 381 4.97 -1.97 9.13
CA LYS A 381 4.87 -1.37 7.79
C LYS A 381 3.51 -0.71 7.61
N GLU A 382 3.55 0.56 7.22
CA GLU A 382 2.39 1.39 6.94
C GLU A 382 1.73 1.02 5.60
N LYS A 383 0.40 1.04 5.56
CA LYS A 383 -0.44 0.99 4.35
C LYS A 383 -1.63 1.92 4.55
N VAL A 384 -1.87 2.82 3.60
CA VAL A 384 -3.09 3.61 3.57
C VAL A 384 -4.18 2.82 2.86
N MET A 385 -5.32 2.64 3.50
CA MET A 385 -6.44 1.85 2.99
C MET A 385 -7.76 2.53 3.32
N HIS A 386 -8.84 2.18 2.62
CA HIS A 386 -10.18 2.67 2.97
C HIS A 386 -10.71 1.97 4.24
N GLU A 387 -10.38 0.69 4.43
CA GLU A 387 -10.81 -0.09 5.59
C GLU A 387 -9.75 -1.14 5.94
N GLU A 388 -9.60 -1.44 7.23
CA GLU A 388 -8.63 -2.41 7.74
C GLU A 388 -8.93 -3.85 7.27
N PRO A 389 -7.89 -4.69 7.05
CA PRO A 389 -8.07 -6.09 6.74
C PRO A 389 -8.91 -6.81 7.80
N ASN A 390 -9.72 -7.79 7.39
CA ASN A 390 -10.61 -8.51 8.31
C ASN A 390 -11.51 -7.55 9.13
N LYS A 391 -12.30 -6.75 8.42
CA LYS A 391 -13.16 -5.71 9.00
C LYS A 391 -14.13 -6.17 10.11
N ASN A 392 -14.43 -7.48 10.17
CA ASN A 392 -15.28 -8.10 11.18
C ASN A 392 -14.52 -9.18 11.95
N TYR A 393 -14.16 -8.88 13.20
CA TYR A 393 -13.23 -9.70 13.97
C TYR A 393 -13.68 -11.16 14.15
N PHE A 394 -14.98 -11.49 14.32
CA PHE A 394 -15.39 -12.88 14.60
C PHE A 394 -15.73 -13.71 13.34
N SER A 395 -15.22 -13.34 12.17
CA SER A 395 -15.31 -14.21 11.00
C SER A 395 -14.67 -15.59 11.26
N LEU A 396 -15.45 -16.67 11.09
CA LEU A 396 -15.04 -18.05 11.34
C LEU A 396 -13.88 -18.50 10.44
N SER A 397 -13.79 -17.98 9.20
CA SER A 397 -12.74 -18.35 8.25
C SER A 397 -11.35 -17.79 8.61
N LEU A 398 -11.28 -16.88 9.58
CA LEU A 398 -10.07 -16.14 9.95
C LEU A 398 -9.61 -16.44 11.38
N ILE A 399 -10.09 -17.52 11.99
CA ILE A 399 -9.69 -17.91 13.36
C ILE A 399 -8.22 -18.33 13.39
N LEU A 400 -7.80 -19.31 12.57
CA LEU A 400 -6.43 -19.82 12.57
C LEU A 400 -5.37 -18.75 12.26
N PRO A 401 -5.52 -17.87 11.23
CA PRO A 401 -4.57 -16.80 10.96
C PRO A 401 -4.34 -15.85 12.15
N LYS A 402 -5.38 -15.56 12.93
CA LYS A 402 -5.25 -14.69 14.11
C LYS A 402 -4.39 -15.33 15.20
N TYR A 403 -4.55 -16.61 15.46
CA TYR A 403 -3.72 -17.32 16.44
C TYR A 403 -2.25 -17.40 15.98
N PHE A 404 -2.00 -17.63 14.69
CA PHE A 404 -0.63 -17.54 14.15
C PHE A 404 -0.05 -16.15 14.32
N THR A 405 -0.85 -15.11 14.08
CA THR A 405 -0.42 -13.72 14.28
C THR A 405 -0.13 -13.44 15.75
N ALA A 406 -0.99 -13.86 16.68
CA ALA A 406 -0.75 -13.69 18.12
C ALA A 406 0.53 -14.40 18.59
N VAL A 407 0.80 -15.61 18.10
CA VAL A 407 2.08 -16.31 18.35
C VAL A 407 3.25 -15.51 17.79
N TRP A 408 3.11 -14.96 16.58
CA TRP A 408 4.13 -14.11 15.98
C TRP A 408 4.36 -12.81 16.75
N GLU A 409 3.32 -12.12 17.22
CA GLU A 409 3.44 -10.92 18.06
C GLU A 409 4.20 -11.22 19.35
N PHE A 410 3.92 -12.36 20.00
CA PHE A 410 4.68 -12.81 21.17
C PHE A 410 6.16 -13.05 20.82
N ILE A 411 6.47 -13.78 19.74
CA ILE A 411 7.86 -14.03 19.32
C ILE A 411 8.57 -12.71 18.96
N ARG A 412 7.91 -11.83 18.22
CA ARG A 412 8.41 -10.52 17.79
C ARG A 412 8.76 -9.64 19.00
N SER A 413 7.95 -9.65 20.05
CA SER A 413 8.20 -8.89 21.28
C SER A 413 9.56 -9.22 21.91
N LEU A 414 10.00 -10.48 21.79
CA LEU A 414 11.28 -10.95 22.32
C LEU A 414 12.48 -10.56 21.42
N ILE A 415 12.24 -10.45 20.11
CA ILE A 415 13.29 -10.22 19.10
C ILE A 415 13.54 -8.72 18.88
N ILE A 416 12.49 -7.90 18.88
CA ILE A 416 12.56 -6.49 18.50
C ILE A 416 13.63 -5.65 19.24
N PRO A 417 13.94 -5.88 20.54
CA PRO A 417 14.95 -5.08 21.24
C PRO A 417 16.36 -5.31 20.72
N TYR A 418 16.63 -6.50 20.17
CA TYR A 418 17.91 -6.86 19.57
C TYR A 418 18.06 -6.36 18.14
N VAL A 419 16.94 -6.15 17.43
CA VAL A 419 16.93 -5.72 16.02
C VAL A 419 16.85 -4.19 15.90
N ARG A 420 16.08 -3.52 16.76
CA ARG A 420 15.78 -2.08 16.66
C ARG A 420 16.36 -1.25 17.81
N GLY A 421 16.88 -1.88 18.86
CA GLY A 421 17.49 -1.24 20.01
C GLY A 421 16.68 -1.39 21.30
N GLN A 422 17.34 -1.15 22.43
CA GLN A 422 16.78 -1.39 23.78
C GLN A 422 15.56 -0.53 24.11
N SER A 423 15.37 0.60 23.41
CA SER A 423 14.18 1.45 23.54
C SER A 423 12.88 0.78 23.08
N TYR A 424 12.96 -0.32 22.33
CA TYR A 424 11.80 -1.11 21.89
C TYR A 424 11.50 -2.31 22.79
N ARG A 425 12.18 -2.41 23.94
CA ARG A 425 11.95 -3.48 24.91
C ARG A 425 10.57 -3.34 25.53
N GLU A 426 9.74 -4.37 25.34
CA GLU A 426 8.46 -4.51 26.03
C GLU A 426 8.67 -4.72 27.53
N SER A 427 7.80 -4.13 28.34
CA SER A 427 7.81 -4.37 29.78
C SER A 427 7.41 -5.82 30.06
N TRP A 428 7.80 -6.35 31.22
CA TRP A 428 7.39 -7.69 31.62
C TRP A 428 5.85 -7.82 31.69
N PHE A 429 5.16 -6.73 32.01
CA PHE A 429 3.70 -6.67 32.06
C PHE A 429 3.10 -6.70 30.66
N MET A 430 3.69 -5.99 29.69
CA MET A 430 3.30 -6.11 28.29
C MET A 430 3.52 -7.54 27.77
N SER A 431 4.62 -8.21 28.16
CA SER A 431 4.83 -9.62 27.81
C SER A 431 3.71 -10.54 28.35
N LEU A 432 3.16 -10.25 29.54
CA LEU A 432 1.99 -10.98 30.07
C LEU A 432 0.74 -10.73 29.22
N LEU A 433 0.52 -9.49 28.75
CA LEU A 433 -0.57 -9.17 27.82
C LEU A 433 -0.39 -9.87 26.46
N ARG A 434 0.84 -10.06 25.97
CA ARG A 434 1.08 -10.89 24.78
C ARG A 434 0.65 -12.33 24.98
N VAL A 435 0.84 -12.88 26.18
CA VAL A 435 0.38 -14.25 26.53
C VAL A 435 -1.15 -14.32 26.56
N SER A 436 -1.85 -13.30 27.09
CA SER A 436 -3.32 -13.28 27.01
C SER A 436 -3.83 -13.14 25.57
N GLY A 437 -3.07 -12.48 24.70
CA GLY A 437 -3.27 -12.46 23.24
C GLY A 437 -3.27 -13.85 22.58
N LEU A 438 -2.60 -14.84 23.18
CA LEU A 438 -2.66 -16.23 22.68
C LEU A 438 -4.00 -16.91 22.96
N ILE A 439 -4.79 -16.37 23.91
CA ILE A 439 -6.14 -16.85 24.25
C ILE A 439 -7.18 -16.05 23.44
N ILE A 440 -7.02 -14.73 23.36
CA ILE A 440 -7.88 -13.82 22.60
C ILE A 440 -6.98 -12.99 21.66
N PRO A 441 -6.73 -13.46 20.43
CA PRO A 441 -5.90 -12.72 19.46
C PRO A 441 -6.36 -11.29 19.24
N GLY A 442 -5.48 -10.33 19.00
CA GLY A 442 -5.89 -8.93 18.77
C GLY A 442 -6.08 -8.09 20.04
N ILE A 443 -6.23 -8.68 21.23
CA ILE A 443 -6.37 -7.90 22.48
C ILE A 443 -5.06 -7.22 22.89
N SER A 444 -3.92 -7.89 22.63
CA SER A 444 -2.60 -7.35 22.96
C SER A 444 -2.16 -6.27 21.98
N GLU A 445 -2.67 -6.36 20.75
CA GLU A 445 -2.44 -5.48 19.63
C GLU A 445 -3.18 -4.14 19.78
N HIS A 446 -4.20 -4.09 20.64
CA HIS A 446 -4.86 -2.83 21.04
C HIS A 446 -4.02 -2.01 22.05
N ALA A 447 -2.86 -2.50 22.48
CA ALA A 447 -2.01 -1.76 23.40
C ALA A 447 -1.34 -0.56 22.71
N LEU A 448 -1.34 0.59 23.40
CA LEU A 448 -0.70 1.84 22.93
C LEU A 448 0.79 1.69 22.58
N GLN A 449 1.49 0.69 23.14
CA GLN A 449 2.88 0.40 22.79
C GLN A 449 3.07 0.12 21.29
N ASP A 450 2.15 -0.64 20.68
CA ASP A 450 2.23 -0.98 19.26
C ASP A 450 1.90 0.21 18.37
N TYR A 451 0.97 1.06 18.80
CA TYR A 451 0.72 2.34 18.14
C TYR A 451 1.95 3.26 18.22
N ASP A 452 2.67 3.31 19.34
CA ASP A 452 3.90 4.11 19.49
C ASP A 452 5.03 3.56 18.63
N ASN A 453 5.16 2.24 18.57
CA ASN A 453 6.10 1.62 17.63
C ASN A 453 5.72 1.88 16.17
N SER A 454 4.42 1.91 15.84
CA SER A 454 3.93 2.19 14.49
C SER A 454 4.28 3.59 14.02
N THR A 455 4.10 4.61 14.87
CA THR A 455 4.45 6.00 14.52
C THR A 455 5.96 6.23 14.44
N ARG A 456 6.76 5.52 15.25
CA ARG A 456 8.24 5.64 15.21
C ARG A 456 8.87 4.90 14.04
N LEU A 457 8.42 3.67 13.75
CA LEU A 457 9.02 2.77 12.75
C LEU A 457 8.35 2.88 11.37
N GLY A 458 7.12 3.38 11.31
CA GLY A 458 6.39 3.60 10.07
C GLY A 458 7.04 4.66 9.19
N SER A 459 7.06 4.42 7.89
CA SER A 459 7.40 5.42 6.89
C SER A 459 6.15 6.25 6.56
N PHE A 460 6.07 7.50 7.05
CA PHE A 460 5.00 8.47 6.71
C PHE A 460 5.04 8.95 5.24
N SER A 461 5.60 8.13 4.34
CA SER A 461 5.89 8.47 2.94
C SER A 461 4.66 8.52 2.03
N THR A 462 3.44 8.35 2.55
CA THR A 462 2.26 8.06 1.71
C THR A 462 1.05 8.98 1.88
N LEU A 463 1.12 10.04 2.69
CA LEU A 463 0.03 11.04 2.79
C LEU A 463 0.32 12.35 2.04
N SER A 464 1.23 12.34 1.07
CA SER A 464 1.19 13.35 0.01
C SER A 464 -0.08 13.12 -0.82
N ASN A 465 -0.79 14.20 -1.16
CA ASN A 465 -2.09 14.30 -1.86
C ASN A 465 -2.35 13.43 -3.12
N GLY A 466 -1.47 12.49 -3.48
CA GLY A 466 -1.54 11.63 -4.66
C GLY A 466 -2.46 10.42 -4.57
N GLU A 467 -2.80 9.90 -3.38
CA GLU A 467 -3.71 8.74 -3.32
C GLU A 467 -5.18 9.08 -3.64
N LEU A 468 -5.51 10.37 -3.71
CA LEU A 468 -6.78 10.87 -4.24
C LEU A 468 -6.89 10.77 -5.79
N PHE A 469 -5.83 10.39 -6.51
CA PHE A 469 -5.88 10.29 -7.98
C PHE A 469 -6.48 8.98 -8.52
N PHE A 470 -6.45 7.88 -7.76
CA PHE A 470 -6.76 6.55 -8.31
C PHE A 470 -8.12 6.05 -7.82
N GLN A 471 -9.19 6.46 -8.50
CA GLN A 471 -10.58 6.08 -8.17
C GLN A 471 -10.86 4.57 -8.31
N ASN A 472 -10.02 3.82 -9.03
CA ASN A 472 -10.12 2.36 -9.13
C ASN A 472 -8.73 1.74 -9.40
N LYS A 473 -8.38 0.69 -8.67
CA LYS A 473 -7.10 -0.04 -8.79
C LYS A 473 -7.26 -1.51 -8.41
N LEU A 474 -6.46 -2.37 -9.03
CA LEU A 474 -6.24 -3.75 -8.59
C LEU A 474 -4.76 -3.90 -8.25
N LEU A 475 -4.44 -4.15 -6.98
CA LEU A 475 -3.07 -4.38 -6.53
C LEU A 475 -2.94 -5.78 -5.97
N LEU A 476 -1.92 -6.49 -6.45
CA LEU A 476 -1.56 -7.83 -6.02
C LEU A 476 -0.16 -7.77 -5.42
N ASP A 477 -0.02 -8.07 -4.13
CA ASP A 477 1.28 -8.07 -3.43
C ASP A 477 1.69 -9.49 -3.01
N PRO A 478 2.58 -10.17 -3.75
CA PRO A 478 3.01 -11.53 -3.42
C PRO A 478 3.79 -11.60 -2.09
N THR A 479 4.31 -10.49 -1.57
CA THR A 479 5.10 -10.49 -0.32
C THR A 479 4.23 -10.59 0.93
N GLU A 480 2.96 -10.22 0.81
CA GLU A 480 1.98 -10.21 1.91
C GLU A 480 1.09 -11.47 1.89
N ALA A 481 1.23 -12.33 0.88
CA ALA A 481 0.51 -13.60 0.77
C ALA A 481 1.36 -14.77 1.29
N SER A 482 0.93 -15.51 2.32
CA SER A 482 1.51 -16.82 2.64
C SER A 482 1.14 -17.87 1.57
N PHE A 483 1.85 -19.01 1.52
CA PHE A 483 1.47 -20.08 0.57
C PHE A 483 0.08 -20.63 0.86
N LEU A 484 -0.29 -20.66 2.14
CA LEU A 484 -1.61 -21.07 2.59
C LEU A 484 -2.67 -20.05 2.18
N ASP A 485 -2.37 -18.75 2.23
CA ASP A 485 -3.28 -17.70 1.77
C ASP A 485 -3.58 -17.81 0.27
N LEU A 486 -2.58 -18.17 -0.54
CA LEU A 486 -2.77 -18.42 -1.97
C LEU A 486 -3.69 -19.63 -2.21
N ILE A 487 -3.52 -20.73 -1.45
CA ILE A 487 -4.38 -21.90 -1.55
C ILE A 487 -5.81 -21.57 -1.08
N LEU A 488 -5.95 -20.85 0.02
CA LEU A 488 -7.25 -20.41 0.53
C LEU A 488 -7.96 -19.48 -0.44
N PHE A 489 -7.23 -18.63 -1.16
CA PHE A 489 -7.78 -17.75 -2.19
C PHE A 489 -8.44 -18.53 -3.33
N LEU A 490 -7.90 -19.68 -3.73
CA LEU A 490 -8.55 -20.55 -4.74
C LEU A 490 -9.91 -21.08 -4.29
N VAL A 491 -10.10 -21.29 -2.97
CA VAL A 491 -11.29 -21.92 -2.40
C VAL A 491 -12.31 -20.89 -1.94
N SER A 492 -11.87 -19.79 -1.32
CA SER A 492 -12.73 -18.73 -0.77
C SER A 492 -13.19 -17.74 -1.84
N SER A 493 -14.50 -17.49 -1.93
CA SER A 493 -15.07 -16.44 -2.78
C SER A 493 -14.96 -15.04 -2.17
N ASN A 494 -14.53 -14.92 -0.91
CA ASN A 494 -14.39 -13.64 -0.23
C ASN A 494 -13.00 -13.04 -0.48
N ILE A 495 -12.91 -12.22 -1.52
CA ILE A 495 -11.66 -11.60 -2.01
C ILE A 495 -11.20 -10.47 -1.08
N LYS A 496 -12.13 -9.78 -0.40
CA LYS A 496 -11.85 -8.62 0.47
C LYS A 496 -11.10 -8.97 1.76
N SER A 497 -11.05 -10.25 2.15
CA SER A 497 -10.34 -10.68 3.36
C SER A 497 -8.84 -10.99 3.13
N SER A 498 -8.37 -10.96 1.89
CA SER A 498 -7.00 -11.31 1.53
C SER A 498 -6.12 -10.07 1.57
N GLY A 499 -5.31 -9.87 2.62
CA GLY A 499 -4.46 -8.68 2.82
C GLY A 499 -3.39 -8.41 1.73
N PHE A 500 -3.27 -9.31 0.74
CA PHE A 500 -2.41 -9.20 -0.44
C PHE A 500 -3.13 -8.73 -1.71
N ILE A 501 -4.46 -8.51 -1.65
CA ILE A 501 -5.26 -7.99 -2.77
C ILE A 501 -5.89 -6.67 -2.33
N GLU A 502 -5.58 -5.59 -3.02
CA GLU A 502 -6.26 -4.30 -2.87
C GLU A 502 -7.15 -4.06 -4.10
N CYS A 503 -8.45 -3.86 -3.89
CA CYS A 503 -9.41 -3.66 -4.98
C CYS A 503 -10.54 -2.73 -4.52
N HIS A 504 -10.73 -1.62 -5.22
CA HIS A 504 -11.67 -0.56 -4.78
C HIS A 504 -13.14 -0.90 -5.09
N GLU A 505 -13.41 -1.52 -6.25
CA GLU A 505 -14.73 -2.07 -6.58
C GLU A 505 -14.70 -3.60 -6.60
N GLU A 506 -15.85 -4.26 -6.39
CA GLU A 506 -15.94 -5.72 -6.54
C GLU A 506 -15.65 -6.12 -7.99
N HIS A 507 -14.40 -6.49 -8.27
CA HIS A 507 -14.01 -7.01 -9.56
C HIS A 507 -14.76 -8.34 -9.80
N SER A 508 -15.80 -8.29 -10.62
CA SER A 508 -16.66 -9.43 -10.96
C SER A 508 -15.86 -10.64 -11.47
N ALA A 509 -14.70 -10.36 -12.09
CA ALA A 509 -13.74 -11.33 -12.60
C ALA A 509 -13.09 -12.21 -11.50
N LEU A 510 -12.89 -11.69 -10.28
CA LEU A 510 -12.28 -12.42 -9.17
C LEU A 510 -13.28 -13.34 -8.44
N ARG A 511 -14.60 -13.20 -8.68
CA ARG A 511 -15.60 -14.15 -8.15
C ARG A 511 -15.51 -15.53 -8.82
N ASN A 512 -15.10 -15.57 -10.08
CA ASN A 512 -15.01 -16.81 -10.84
C ASN A 512 -13.72 -17.59 -10.49
N PHE A 513 -13.84 -18.91 -10.32
CA PHE A 513 -12.70 -19.81 -10.08
C PHE A 513 -11.60 -19.67 -11.16
N ASN A 514 -11.99 -19.50 -12.43
CA ASN A 514 -11.03 -19.33 -13.52
C ASN A 514 -10.21 -18.04 -13.38
N GLY A 515 -10.82 -16.95 -12.87
CA GLY A 515 -10.10 -15.70 -12.59
C GLY A 515 -9.16 -15.85 -11.39
N ARG A 516 -9.61 -16.52 -10.33
CA ARG A 516 -8.80 -16.83 -9.15
C ARG A 516 -7.60 -17.71 -9.48
N ILE A 517 -7.74 -18.70 -10.36
CA ILE A 517 -6.60 -19.51 -10.82
C ILE A 517 -5.53 -18.66 -11.50
N ILE A 518 -5.91 -17.72 -12.36
CA ILE A 518 -4.95 -16.90 -13.09
C ILE A 518 -4.16 -16.01 -12.12
N VAL A 519 -4.84 -15.35 -11.19
CA VAL A 519 -4.20 -14.53 -10.14
C VAL A 519 -3.35 -15.39 -9.21
N PHE A 520 -3.83 -16.57 -8.82
CA PHE A 520 -3.06 -17.52 -8.02
C PHE A 520 -1.76 -17.93 -8.72
N ILE A 521 -1.81 -18.28 -10.02
CA ILE A 521 -0.63 -18.67 -10.79
C ILE A 521 0.34 -17.50 -10.88
N SER A 522 -0.13 -16.29 -11.18
CA SER A 522 0.71 -15.08 -11.21
C SER A 522 1.41 -14.88 -9.86
N LEU A 523 0.67 -14.85 -8.75
CA LEU A 523 1.22 -14.66 -7.40
C LEU A 523 2.18 -15.78 -7.00
N LEU A 524 1.87 -17.03 -7.35
CA LEU A 524 2.74 -18.18 -7.08
C LEU A 524 4.06 -18.05 -7.85
N VAL A 525 4.02 -17.69 -9.14
CA VAL A 525 5.21 -17.47 -9.97
C VAL A 525 6.04 -16.31 -9.41
N GLN A 526 5.41 -15.17 -9.09
CA GLN A 526 6.11 -14.03 -8.48
C GLN A 526 6.79 -14.44 -7.17
N LYS A 527 6.12 -15.22 -6.32
CA LYS A 527 6.68 -15.68 -5.05
C LYS A 527 7.86 -16.64 -5.23
N ILE A 528 7.79 -17.54 -6.22
CA ILE A 528 8.90 -18.42 -6.61
C ILE A 528 10.09 -17.58 -7.13
N LEU A 529 9.83 -16.61 -8.02
CA LEU A 529 10.86 -15.71 -8.55
C LEU A 529 11.55 -14.92 -7.43
N LEU A 530 10.79 -14.37 -6.48
CA LEU A 530 11.34 -13.65 -5.34
C LEU A 530 12.18 -14.55 -4.42
N LEU A 531 11.80 -15.81 -4.23
CA LEU A 531 12.58 -16.80 -3.48
C LEU A 531 13.93 -17.08 -4.15
N PHE A 532 13.96 -17.20 -5.48
CA PHE A 532 15.18 -17.48 -6.25
C PHE A 532 15.93 -16.23 -6.71
N ARG A 533 15.54 -15.02 -6.28
CA ARG A 533 16.13 -13.74 -6.73
C ARG A 533 17.65 -13.71 -6.63
N LYS A 534 18.20 -14.00 -5.45
CA LYS A 534 19.66 -13.98 -5.23
C LYS A 534 20.38 -15.10 -5.99
N PRO A 535 19.93 -16.38 -5.92
CA PRO A 535 20.51 -17.46 -6.73
C PRO A 535 20.54 -17.15 -8.23
N MET A 536 19.43 -16.66 -8.78
CA MET A 536 19.29 -16.36 -10.21
C MET A 536 20.28 -15.28 -10.65
N ALA A 537 20.40 -14.19 -9.89
CA ALA A 537 21.35 -13.12 -10.19
C ALA A 537 22.83 -13.60 -10.11
N ILE A 538 23.16 -14.47 -9.16
CA ILE A 538 24.51 -15.07 -9.04
C ILE A 538 24.81 -15.96 -10.25
N ILE A 539 23.87 -16.82 -10.64
CA ILE A 539 24.00 -17.69 -11.81
C ILE A 539 24.18 -16.86 -13.08
N GLY A 540 23.37 -15.82 -13.26
CA GLY A 540 23.49 -14.90 -14.40
C GLY A 540 24.86 -14.25 -14.48
N LYS A 541 25.33 -13.65 -13.38
CA LYS A 541 26.67 -13.05 -13.32
C LYS A 541 27.78 -14.06 -13.62
N ALA A 542 27.69 -15.27 -13.09
CA ALA A 542 28.65 -16.33 -13.35
C ALA A 542 28.65 -16.79 -14.81
N LEU A 543 27.47 -16.96 -15.40
CA LEU A 543 27.31 -17.32 -16.81
C LEU A 543 27.91 -16.25 -17.72
N GLU A 544 27.56 -14.98 -17.51
CA GLU A 544 28.11 -13.87 -18.32
C GLU A 544 29.62 -13.75 -18.17
N MET A 545 30.16 -13.91 -16.96
CA MET A 545 31.60 -13.93 -16.75
C MET A 545 32.27 -15.08 -17.50
N TRP A 546 31.68 -16.27 -17.46
CA TRP A 546 32.21 -17.42 -18.17
C TRP A 546 32.14 -17.23 -19.70
N LEU A 547 31.02 -16.73 -20.23
CA LEU A 547 30.86 -16.42 -21.65
C LEU A 547 31.92 -15.41 -22.14
N ASN A 548 32.12 -14.33 -21.39
CA ASN A 548 33.10 -13.31 -21.76
C ASN A 548 34.55 -13.77 -21.55
N LEU A 549 34.82 -14.63 -20.56
CA LEU A 549 36.12 -15.26 -20.41
C LEU A 549 36.47 -16.12 -21.64
N LEU A 550 35.49 -16.87 -22.17
CA LEU A 550 35.68 -17.62 -23.40
C LEU A 550 35.90 -16.69 -24.59
N LEU A 551 35.08 -15.64 -24.75
CA LEU A 551 35.19 -14.68 -25.86
C LEU A 551 36.56 -13.98 -25.89
N CYS A 552 36.99 -13.39 -24.77
CA CYS A 552 38.25 -12.63 -24.67
C CYS A 552 39.50 -13.50 -24.92
N ASN A 553 39.40 -14.81 -24.74
CA ASN A 553 40.51 -15.76 -24.94
C ASN A 553 40.41 -16.56 -26.24
N GLY A 554 39.46 -16.24 -27.13
CA GLY A 554 39.29 -16.88 -28.43
C GLY A 554 38.68 -18.28 -28.40
N GLY A 555 37.85 -18.55 -27.39
CA GLY A 555 37.07 -19.78 -27.20
C GLY A 555 37.69 -20.77 -26.20
N LEU A 556 36.92 -21.80 -25.82
CA LEU A 556 37.30 -22.79 -24.80
C LEU A 556 38.63 -23.48 -25.09
N PHE A 557 38.84 -23.90 -26.34
CA PHE A 557 40.07 -24.61 -26.74
C PHE A 557 41.31 -23.71 -26.63
N LYS A 558 41.22 -22.45 -27.06
CA LYS A 558 42.34 -21.49 -26.95
C LYS A 558 42.58 -21.09 -25.50
N LEU A 559 41.54 -20.94 -24.69
CA LEU A 559 41.65 -20.71 -23.25
C LEU A 559 42.42 -21.85 -22.56
N LEU A 560 42.02 -23.10 -22.79
CA LEU A 560 42.70 -24.28 -22.26
C LEU A 560 44.16 -24.35 -22.74
N LEU A 561 44.40 -24.07 -24.01
CA LEU A 561 45.75 -24.04 -24.58
C LEU A 561 46.62 -22.93 -23.98
N ASN A 562 46.04 -21.75 -23.70
CA ASN A 562 46.74 -20.63 -23.05
C ASN A 562 47.10 -20.98 -21.60
N ILE A 563 46.18 -21.61 -20.86
CA ILE A 563 46.44 -22.10 -19.50
C ILE A 563 47.57 -23.13 -19.50
N LEU A 564 47.51 -24.13 -20.38
CA LEU A 564 48.55 -25.16 -20.49
C LEU A 564 49.91 -24.62 -20.92
N LYS A 565 49.94 -23.53 -21.71
CA LYS A 565 51.17 -22.86 -22.17
C LYS A 565 51.67 -21.76 -21.21
N GLY A 566 51.03 -21.58 -20.04
CA GLY A 566 51.39 -20.53 -19.09
C GLY A 566 51.24 -19.11 -19.63
N LYS A 567 50.42 -18.90 -20.67
CA LYS A 567 50.14 -17.57 -21.21
C LYS A 567 49.15 -16.83 -20.31
N VAL A 568 49.27 -15.50 -20.26
CA VAL A 568 48.34 -14.64 -19.52
C VAL A 568 46.92 -14.82 -20.06
N VAL A 569 46.02 -15.27 -19.19
CA VAL A 569 44.58 -15.39 -19.48
C VAL A 569 43.96 -14.01 -19.32
N LYS A 570 43.31 -13.51 -20.38
CA LYS A 570 42.58 -12.24 -20.29
C LYS A 570 41.35 -12.41 -19.40
N THR A 571 41.22 -11.58 -18.38
CA THR A 571 40.06 -11.56 -17.50
C THR A 571 39.01 -10.57 -18.03
N PRO A 572 37.74 -10.96 -18.14
CA PRO A 572 36.68 -10.07 -18.61
C PRO A 572 36.40 -8.96 -17.59
N ASP A 573 36.27 -7.73 -18.07
CA ASP A 573 35.83 -6.58 -17.28
C ASP A 573 34.41 -6.17 -17.68
N ARG A 574 33.48 -6.08 -16.72
CA ARG A 574 32.05 -5.80 -17.01
C ARG A 574 31.80 -4.36 -17.45
N SER A 575 32.70 -3.42 -17.14
CA SER A 575 32.63 -2.03 -17.62
C SER A 575 33.25 -1.82 -19.00
N SER A 576 33.83 -2.86 -19.60
CA SER A 576 34.52 -2.74 -20.88
C SER A 576 33.57 -2.77 -22.07
N ALA A 577 33.95 -2.07 -23.14
CA ALA A 577 33.33 -2.15 -24.45
C ALA A 577 33.48 -3.51 -25.14
N GLU A 578 34.31 -4.42 -24.61
CA GLU A 578 34.41 -5.80 -25.09
C GLU A 578 33.44 -6.77 -24.38
N PHE A 579 32.78 -6.32 -23.31
CA PHE A 579 31.91 -7.17 -22.50
C PHE A 579 30.48 -7.22 -23.04
N THR A 580 29.96 -8.43 -23.21
CA THR A 580 28.61 -8.68 -23.70
C THR A 580 27.73 -9.32 -22.64
N SER A 581 26.45 -8.94 -22.60
CA SER A 581 25.44 -9.58 -21.77
C SER A 581 25.15 -11.01 -22.24
N ALA A 582 24.39 -11.78 -21.44
CA ALA A 582 23.89 -13.08 -21.89
C ALA A 582 23.02 -12.97 -23.17
N ILE A 583 22.29 -11.85 -23.32
CA ILE A 583 21.46 -11.54 -24.49
C ILE A 583 22.33 -11.22 -25.71
N GLY A 584 23.38 -10.39 -25.57
CA GLY A 584 24.34 -10.11 -26.64
C GLY A 584 25.09 -11.37 -27.09
N SER A 585 25.42 -12.26 -26.16
CA SER A 585 26.06 -13.55 -26.46
C SER A 585 25.17 -14.51 -27.26
N MET A 586 23.84 -14.33 -27.26
CA MET A 586 22.91 -15.11 -28.07
C MET A 586 22.94 -14.68 -29.54
N ASP A 587 23.20 -13.41 -29.83
CA ASP A 587 23.37 -12.91 -31.19
C ASP A 587 24.45 -11.82 -31.23
N LEU A 588 25.66 -12.19 -31.66
CA LEU A 588 26.82 -11.30 -31.69
C LEU A 588 26.80 -10.26 -32.82
N ARG A 589 25.79 -10.28 -33.70
CA ARG A 589 25.73 -9.34 -34.84
C ARG A 589 25.38 -7.93 -34.33
N VAL A 590 26.27 -6.97 -34.57
CA VAL A 590 26.06 -5.55 -34.22
C VAL A 590 25.88 -4.64 -35.44
N GLU A 591 26.27 -5.11 -36.63
CA GLU A 591 26.17 -4.33 -37.87
C GLU A 591 24.72 -4.12 -38.34
N LEU A 592 24.45 -2.94 -38.88
CA LEU A 592 23.21 -2.69 -39.64
C LEU A 592 23.20 -3.53 -40.93
N ASP A 593 22.02 -3.93 -41.40
CA ASP A 593 21.93 -4.73 -42.62
C ASP A 593 22.34 -3.89 -43.84
N LYS A 594 23.41 -4.32 -44.53
CA LYS A 594 23.92 -3.67 -45.75
C LYS A 594 22.89 -3.61 -46.88
N LYS A 595 21.84 -4.45 -46.82
CA LYS A 595 20.75 -4.45 -47.80
C LYS A 595 19.72 -3.35 -47.54
N THR A 596 19.63 -2.83 -46.32
CA THR A 596 18.66 -1.79 -45.95
C THR A 596 19.32 -0.43 -46.04
N ARG A 597 18.90 0.38 -47.02
CA ARG A 597 19.48 1.70 -47.25
C ARG A 597 18.73 2.78 -46.46
N PRO A 598 19.43 3.86 -46.06
CA PRO A 598 18.78 5.12 -45.67
C PRO A 598 17.72 5.54 -46.68
N GLY A 599 16.45 5.60 -46.25
CA GLY A 599 15.29 5.92 -47.10
C GLY A 599 14.37 4.73 -47.43
N ASP A 600 14.82 3.49 -47.21
CA ASP A 600 13.94 2.31 -47.30
C ASP A 600 12.88 2.36 -46.19
N GLU A 601 11.66 1.90 -46.47
CA GLU A 601 10.58 1.88 -45.47
C GLU A 601 10.95 1.05 -44.22
N LYS A 602 11.83 0.05 -44.41
CA LYS A 602 12.32 -0.86 -43.36
C LYS A 602 13.52 -0.32 -42.57
N TYR A 603 14.12 0.80 -42.99
CA TYR A 603 15.33 1.34 -42.35
C TYR A 603 15.09 1.65 -40.87
N LYS A 604 14.08 2.47 -40.57
CA LYS A 604 13.76 2.86 -39.18
C LYS A 604 13.42 1.68 -38.29
N ALA A 605 12.71 0.67 -38.82
CA ALA A 605 12.41 -0.55 -38.08
C ALA A 605 13.69 -1.38 -37.81
N SER A 606 14.60 -1.46 -38.78
CA SER A 606 15.87 -2.18 -38.63
C SER A 606 16.81 -1.49 -37.66
N LEU A 607 16.93 -0.15 -37.74
CA LEU A 607 17.69 0.66 -36.80
C LEU A 607 17.11 0.55 -35.39
N SER A 608 15.78 0.65 -35.27
CA SER A 608 15.07 0.50 -33.99
C SER A 608 15.30 -0.87 -33.37
N TRP A 609 15.27 -1.94 -34.16
CA TRP A 609 15.56 -3.28 -33.68
C TRP A 609 16.98 -3.40 -33.13
N MET A 610 17.97 -2.94 -33.91
CA MET A 610 19.37 -3.01 -33.50
C MET A 610 19.62 -2.16 -32.23
N ALA A 611 18.95 -1.02 -32.09
CA ALA A 611 18.97 -0.22 -30.87
C ALA A 611 18.32 -0.95 -29.69
N ALA A 612 17.12 -1.52 -29.87
CA ALA A 612 16.40 -2.28 -28.84
C ALA A 612 17.19 -3.50 -28.35
N LYS A 613 17.94 -4.15 -29.25
CA LYS A 613 18.87 -5.23 -28.91
C LYS A 613 20.08 -4.70 -28.12
N LEU A 614 20.67 -3.59 -28.55
CA LEU A 614 21.84 -2.98 -27.93
C LEU A 614 21.54 -2.44 -26.52
N ALA A 615 20.28 -2.08 -26.25
CA ALA A 615 19.82 -1.63 -24.94
C ALA A 615 20.05 -2.66 -23.81
N TYR A 616 20.32 -3.94 -24.10
CA TYR A 616 20.66 -4.92 -23.07
C TYR A 616 22.12 -4.87 -22.59
N GLU A 617 22.98 -4.19 -23.34
CA GLU A 617 24.42 -4.13 -23.11
C GLU A 617 24.83 -3.01 -22.15
N ASN A 618 26.08 -3.04 -21.70
CA ASN A 618 26.63 -2.00 -20.84
C ASN A 618 26.96 -0.71 -21.63
N GLY A 619 26.96 0.44 -20.97
CA GLY A 619 27.13 1.74 -21.62
C GLY A 619 28.38 1.88 -22.50
N ALA A 620 29.53 1.32 -22.09
CA ALA A 620 30.76 1.40 -22.88
C ALA A 620 30.67 0.58 -24.18
N PHE A 621 30.02 -0.59 -24.13
CA PHE A 621 29.73 -1.38 -25.33
C PHE A 621 28.78 -0.63 -26.26
N VAL A 622 27.69 -0.07 -25.72
CA VAL A 622 26.71 0.71 -26.50
C VAL A 622 27.39 1.89 -27.21
N GLU A 623 28.18 2.68 -26.47
CA GLU A 623 28.88 3.84 -27.00
C GLU A 623 29.85 3.46 -28.14
N SER A 624 30.63 2.39 -27.94
CA SER A 624 31.54 1.85 -28.96
C SER A 624 30.80 1.45 -30.24
N ILE A 625 29.70 0.69 -30.13
CA ILE A 625 28.95 0.28 -31.32
C ILE A 625 28.34 1.49 -32.05
N VAL A 626 27.74 2.44 -31.32
CA VAL A 626 27.12 3.61 -31.93
C VAL A 626 28.16 4.49 -32.63
N LYS A 627 29.31 4.74 -31.99
CA LYS A 627 30.36 5.61 -32.54
C LYS A 627 31.20 4.93 -33.61
N ASP A 628 31.69 3.73 -33.34
CA ASP A 628 32.76 3.12 -34.14
C ASP A 628 32.21 2.19 -35.23
N HIS A 629 31.08 1.51 -34.98
CA HIS A 629 30.47 0.59 -35.95
C HIS A 629 29.37 1.26 -36.77
N TRP A 630 28.48 2.01 -36.11
CA TRP A 630 27.37 2.68 -36.80
C TRP A 630 27.77 4.07 -37.31
N ASN A 631 28.90 4.64 -36.87
CA ASN A 631 29.35 5.98 -37.20
C ASN A 631 28.28 7.06 -36.92
N MET A 632 27.58 6.91 -35.80
CA MET A 632 26.51 7.80 -35.34
C MET A 632 26.91 8.55 -34.07
N ARG A 633 26.22 9.65 -33.77
CA ARG A 633 26.51 10.42 -32.57
C ARG A 633 25.78 9.84 -31.35
N PHE A 634 26.53 9.25 -30.44
CA PHE A 634 26.04 8.84 -29.13
C PHE A 634 25.78 10.06 -28.23
N LEU A 635 24.63 10.09 -27.53
CA LEU A 635 24.23 11.19 -26.66
C LEU A 635 24.32 10.83 -25.18
N GLY A 636 24.02 9.59 -24.81
CA GLY A 636 24.15 9.14 -23.43
C GLY A 636 23.49 7.80 -23.16
N PHE A 637 23.85 7.22 -22.02
CA PHE A 637 23.28 6.01 -21.44
C PHE A 637 22.91 6.33 -19.99
N PHE A 638 21.69 5.96 -19.59
CA PHE A 638 21.08 6.44 -18.35
C PHE A 638 20.44 5.28 -17.60
N ASP A 639 20.83 5.11 -16.34
CA ASP A 639 20.18 4.20 -15.40
C ASP A 639 19.08 4.95 -14.66
N PHE A 640 17.87 4.39 -14.61
CA PHE A 640 16.69 5.05 -14.06
C PHE A 640 16.19 4.39 -12.79
N TRP A 641 15.91 5.24 -11.80
CA TRP A 641 15.41 4.91 -10.48
C TRP A 641 13.94 4.46 -10.51
N ASN A 642 13.62 3.49 -9.65
CA ASN A 642 12.27 3.00 -9.41
C ASN A 642 11.94 3.03 -7.92
N ASP A 643 11.11 4.00 -7.53
CA ASP A 643 10.66 4.25 -6.15
C ASP A 643 10.03 3.06 -5.46
N HIS A 644 9.43 2.17 -6.24
CA HIS A 644 8.75 1.01 -5.68
C HIS A 644 9.68 -0.19 -5.49
N GLN A 645 10.88 -0.15 -6.08
CA GLN A 645 11.91 -1.17 -5.90
C GLN A 645 13.10 -0.69 -5.06
N ASN A 646 13.22 0.62 -4.83
CA ASN A 646 14.36 1.28 -4.17
C ASN A 646 15.71 0.91 -4.82
N GLN A 647 15.76 0.93 -6.15
CA GLN A 647 16.96 0.69 -6.95
C GLN A 647 16.72 1.17 -8.38
N ALA A 648 17.81 1.40 -9.13
CA ALA A 648 17.71 1.48 -10.59
C ALA A 648 17.21 0.15 -11.16
N SER A 649 16.13 0.18 -11.94
CA SER A 649 15.48 -1.04 -12.46
C SER A 649 15.41 -1.11 -13.98
N THR A 650 15.58 0.01 -14.66
CA THR A 650 15.62 0.08 -16.12
C THR A 650 16.67 1.08 -16.55
N HIS A 651 17.05 1.02 -17.82
CA HIS A 651 17.96 1.97 -18.41
C HIS A 651 17.57 2.23 -19.86
N ALA A 652 18.01 3.37 -20.38
CA ALA A 652 17.84 3.72 -21.78
C ALA A 652 19.10 4.41 -22.30
N PHE A 653 19.23 4.42 -23.62
CA PHE A 653 20.24 5.22 -24.27
C PHE A 653 19.66 5.99 -25.46
N MET A 654 20.35 7.06 -25.82
CA MET A 654 19.95 7.94 -26.92
C MET A 654 21.12 8.19 -27.87
N PHE A 655 20.82 8.26 -29.17
CA PHE A 655 21.78 8.60 -30.20
C PHE A 655 21.10 9.34 -31.37
N GLN A 656 21.92 9.96 -32.20
CA GLN A 656 21.52 10.72 -33.38
C GLN A 656 22.08 10.05 -34.65
N ASP A 657 21.21 9.83 -35.63
CA ASP A 657 21.54 9.20 -36.91
C ASP A 657 22.25 10.18 -37.86
N THR A 658 23.49 10.54 -37.56
CA THR A 658 24.27 11.50 -38.34
C THR A 658 24.58 11.06 -39.77
N ASN A 659 24.35 9.78 -40.11
CA ASN A 659 24.66 9.24 -41.42
C ASN A 659 23.48 9.31 -42.40
N ALA A 660 22.30 8.86 -41.97
CA ALA A 660 21.13 8.78 -42.84
C ALA A 660 20.25 10.03 -42.75
N ASN A 661 20.05 10.53 -41.52
CA ASN A 661 19.20 11.69 -41.27
C ASN A 661 19.69 12.41 -40.01
N PRO A 662 20.49 13.49 -40.14
CA PRO A 662 21.06 14.18 -38.99
C PRO A 662 20.01 14.82 -38.08
N ASN A 663 18.74 14.92 -38.51
CA ASN A 663 17.66 15.40 -37.66
C ASN A 663 16.95 14.27 -36.90
N LEU A 664 17.30 12.99 -37.09
CA LEU A 664 16.68 11.86 -36.42
C LEU A 664 17.43 11.44 -35.16
N TYR A 665 16.70 11.41 -34.05
CA TYR A 665 17.15 10.91 -32.75
C TYR A 665 16.43 9.61 -32.41
N VAL A 666 17.11 8.69 -31.72
CA VAL A 666 16.56 7.38 -31.34
C VAL A 666 16.68 7.22 -29.83
N VAL A 667 15.56 6.93 -29.19
CA VAL A 667 15.49 6.54 -27.77
C VAL A 667 15.21 5.06 -27.68
N SER A 668 16.06 4.32 -26.96
CA SER A 668 15.88 2.89 -26.77
C SER A 668 15.82 2.51 -25.30
N PHE A 669 14.67 1.98 -24.88
CA PHE A 669 14.47 1.44 -23.53
C PHE A 669 14.83 -0.04 -23.48
N ARG A 670 15.50 -0.42 -22.40
CA ARG A 670 15.82 -1.81 -22.10
C ARG A 670 14.60 -2.62 -21.67
N GLY A 671 14.57 -3.89 -22.08
CA GLY A 671 13.64 -4.90 -21.58
C GLY A 671 14.20 -5.84 -20.50
N THR A 672 13.41 -6.85 -20.17
CA THR A 672 13.63 -7.81 -19.07
C THR A 672 14.99 -8.53 -19.13
N GLU A 673 15.80 -8.43 -18.08
CA GLU A 673 17.02 -9.22 -17.93
C GLU A 673 16.70 -10.71 -17.66
N PRO A 674 17.29 -11.67 -18.40
CA PRO A 674 17.00 -13.10 -18.21
C PRO A 674 17.22 -13.62 -16.80
N PHE A 675 18.16 -13.03 -16.05
CA PHE A 675 18.53 -13.46 -14.70
C PHE A 675 18.08 -12.49 -13.60
N ASN A 676 17.20 -11.53 -13.92
CA ASN A 676 16.63 -10.61 -12.96
C ASN A 676 15.19 -11.01 -12.61
N ALA A 677 15.04 -11.69 -11.48
CA ALA A 677 13.74 -12.16 -11.02
C ALA A 677 12.71 -11.03 -10.78
N ARG A 678 13.13 -9.78 -10.54
CA ARG A 678 12.21 -8.66 -10.37
C ARG A 678 11.63 -8.19 -11.71
N ASP A 679 12.42 -8.22 -12.77
CA ASP A 679 11.92 -7.88 -14.12
C ASP A 679 10.88 -8.93 -14.54
N TRP A 680 11.20 -10.21 -14.35
CA TRP A 680 10.24 -11.30 -14.59
C TRP A 680 8.98 -11.19 -13.73
N ALA A 681 9.12 -10.82 -12.45
CA ALA A 681 7.97 -10.61 -11.57
C ALA A 681 7.10 -9.44 -12.03
N THR A 682 7.73 -8.39 -12.58
CA THR A 682 7.05 -7.23 -13.19
C THR A 682 6.23 -7.67 -14.40
N ASP A 683 6.78 -8.52 -15.27
CA ASP A 683 6.11 -8.96 -16.49
C ASP A 683 4.89 -9.88 -16.24
N VAL A 684 4.90 -10.63 -15.14
CA VAL A 684 3.77 -11.50 -14.74
C VAL A 684 2.84 -10.85 -13.72
N ASP A 685 3.10 -9.60 -13.32
CA ASP A 685 2.18 -8.83 -12.51
C ASP A 685 0.86 -8.65 -13.28
N LEU A 686 -0.26 -8.70 -12.58
CA LEU A 686 -1.59 -8.48 -13.16
C LEU A 686 -2.23 -7.21 -12.59
N SER A 687 -1.50 -6.50 -11.74
CA SER A 687 -1.93 -5.26 -11.11
C SER A 687 -2.08 -4.13 -12.13
N TRP A 688 -3.06 -3.26 -11.91
CA TRP A 688 -3.34 -2.13 -12.79
C TRP A 688 -3.82 -0.90 -12.02
N TYR A 689 -3.62 0.27 -12.62
CA TYR A 689 -4.22 1.54 -12.20
C TYR A 689 -5.19 2.02 -13.28
N LYS A 690 -6.40 2.47 -12.91
CA LYS A 690 -7.35 3.05 -13.85
C LYS A 690 -7.26 4.58 -13.83
N PHE A 691 -7.07 5.15 -15.01
CA PHE A 691 -7.11 6.58 -15.26
C PHE A 691 -8.42 6.96 -15.94
N LYS A 692 -9.08 7.99 -15.43
CA LYS A 692 -10.36 8.45 -15.98
C LYS A 692 -10.17 8.97 -17.41
N GLY A 693 -10.88 8.39 -18.38
CA GLY A 693 -10.81 8.78 -19.79
C GLY A 693 -9.56 8.29 -20.52
N ILE A 694 -8.75 7.43 -19.88
CA ILE A 694 -7.56 6.81 -20.47
C ILE A 694 -7.65 5.29 -20.34
N GLY A 695 -8.23 4.73 -19.28
CA GLY A 695 -8.36 3.28 -19.10
C GLY A 695 -7.42 2.68 -18.05
N GLN A 696 -7.37 1.34 -18.02
CA GLN A 696 -6.52 0.57 -17.11
C GLN A 696 -5.13 0.38 -17.71
N ILE A 697 -4.10 0.68 -16.93
CA ILE A 697 -2.70 0.55 -17.37
C ILE A 697 -1.96 -0.38 -16.40
N HIS A 698 -1.10 -1.24 -16.96
CA HIS A 698 -0.29 -2.20 -16.24
C HIS A 698 0.65 -1.50 -15.24
N ARG A 699 0.42 -1.74 -13.94
CA ARG A 699 1.12 -1.06 -12.85
C ARG A 699 2.63 -1.23 -12.93
N GLY A 700 3.10 -2.46 -13.14
CA GLY A 700 4.53 -2.75 -13.18
C GLY A 700 5.29 -1.94 -14.22
N PHE A 701 4.67 -1.66 -15.37
CA PHE A 701 5.28 -0.90 -16.46
C PHE A 701 5.32 0.60 -16.14
N MET A 702 4.28 1.11 -15.48
CA MET A 702 4.26 2.49 -15.02
C MET A 702 5.37 2.78 -14.01
N LYS A 703 5.55 1.87 -13.05
CA LYS A 703 6.63 1.96 -12.05
C LYS A 703 8.00 1.97 -12.70
N ALA A 704 8.23 1.09 -13.67
CA ALA A 704 9.48 1.02 -14.39
C ALA A 704 9.75 2.28 -15.22
N LEU A 705 8.71 2.95 -15.73
CA LEU A 705 8.86 4.20 -16.49
C LEU A 705 9.05 5.44 -15.61
N GLY A 706 8.71 5.38 -14.32
CA GLY A 706 8.90 6.49 -13.39
C GLY A 706 7.63 7.01 -12.71
N LEU A 707 6.60 6.16 -12.56
CA LEU A 707 5.53 6.42 -11.59
C LEU A 707 6.14 6.45 -10.17
N GLN A 708 5.88 7.55 -9.46
CA GLN A 708 6.39 7.81 -8.12
C GLN A 708 5.39 7.34 -7.06
N ASN A 709 5.85 7.16 -5.82
CA ASN A 709 4.97 6.78 -4.70
C ASN A 709 3.86 7.82 -4.43
N ASN A 710 4.12 9.09 -4.74
CA ASN A 710 3.19 10.21 -4.58
C ASN A 710 2.31 10.49 -5.82
N GLY A 711 2.38 9.65 -6.87
CA GLY A 711 1.57 9.76 -8.08
C GLY A 711 2.39 9.92 -9.36
N TRP A 712 1.76 10.44 -10.42
CA TRP A 712 2.41 10.73 -11.70
C TRP A 712 2.21 12.21 -12.08
N PRO A 713 2.90 13.15 -11.41
CA PRO A 713 2.70 14.58 -11.66
C PRO A 713 3.26 15.00 -13.03
N LYS A 714 2.74 16.08 -13.61
CA LYS A 714 3.26 16.58 -14.90
C LYS A 714 4.72 17.02 -14.81
N GLU A 715 5.13 17.60 -13.70
CA GLU A 715 6.51 18.00 -13.41
C GLU A 715 6.90 17.49 -12.01
N ILE A 716 8.17 17.20 -11.77
CA ILE A 716 8.66 16.79 -10.45
C ILE A 716 8.76 18.05 -9.59
N ILE A 717 7.98 18.11 -8.51
CA ILE A 717 7.86 19.31 -7.67
C ILE A 717 9.07 19.43 -6.72
N GLU A 718 9.55 18.31 -6.15
CA GLU A 718 10.84 18.18 -5.46
C GLU A 718 11.27 16.70 -5.51
N PRO A 719 12.45 16.34 -6.05
CA PRO A 719 12.93 14.96 -5.98
C PRO A 719 13.34 14.63 -4.53
N ASP A 720 12.88 13.49 -3.99
CA ASP A 720 13.25 13.00 -2.66
C ASP A 720 14.77 12.85 -2.49
N ASP A 721 15.47 12.60 -3.60
CA ASP A 721 16.94 12.57 -3.71
C ASP A 721 17.34 13.13 -5.09
N PRO A 722 18.26 14.11 -5.18
CA PRO A 722 18.73 14.66 -6.45
C PRO A 722 19.38 13.63 -7.39
N ASP A 723 19.83 12.48 -6.88
CA ASP A 723 20.41 11.40 -7.71
C ASP A 723 19.33 10.48 -8.32
N HIS A 724 18.04 10.64 -7.97
CA HIS A 724 16.96 9.82 -8.52
C HIS A 724 16.49 10.31 -9.89
N LEU A 725 17.04 9.70 -10.94
CA LEU A 725 16.66 9.93 -12.33
C LEU A 725 15.46 9.04 -12.73
N TYR A 726 14.31 9.63 -13.05
CA TYR A 726 13.13 8.88 -13.50
C TYR A 726 13.04 8.82 -15.02
N ALA A 727 12.79 7.63 -15.58
CA ALA A 727 12.92 7.38 -17.02
C ALA A 727 12.07 8.32 -17.89
N TYR A 728 10.81 8.55 -17.53
CA TYR A 728 9.92 9.46 -18.26
C TYR A 728 10.44 10.91 -18.25
N TYR A 729 10.74 11.44 -17.06
CA TYR A 729 11.06 12.87 -16.89
C TYR A 729 12.40 13.22 -17.53
N GLU A 730 13.42 12.40 -17.31
CA GLU A 730 14.74 12.60 -17.91
C GLU A 730 14.72 12.47 -19.43
N THR A 731 14.05 11.43 -19.95
CA THR A 731 13.91 11.24 -21.40
C THR A 731 13.15 12.39 -22.04
N ARG A 732 12.06 12.84 -21.41
CA ARG A 732 11.28 14.00 -21.87
C ARG A 732 12.13 15.26 -21.87
N GLN A 733 12.87 15.52 -20.80
CA GLN A 733 13.67 16.74 -20.68
C GLN A 733 14.81 16.77 -21.71
N MET A 734 15.52 15.65 -21.90
CA MET A 734 16.53 15.54 -22.95
C MET A 734 15.97 15.80 -24.34
N LEU A 735 14.78 15.28 -24.64
CA LEU A 735 14.13 15.54 -25.94
C LEU A 735 13.72 17.01 -26.06
N ARG A 736 13.12 17.62 -25.02
CA ARG A 736 12.82 19.07 -25.01
C ARG A 736 14.08 19.90 -25.30
N ASP A 737 15.20 19.56 -24.66
CA ASP A 737 16.48 20.25 -24.87
C ASP A 737 16.99 20.09 -26.31
N ILE A 738 16.86 18.91 -26.91
CA ILE A 738 17.24 18.66 -28.31
C ILE A 738 16.37 19.49 -29.27
N LEU A 739 15.05 19.44 -29.09
CA LEU A 739 14.09 20.14 -29.93
C LEU A 739 14.26 21.66 -29.83
N SER A 740 14.54 22.19 -28.63
CA SER A 740 14.79 23.62 -28.42
C SER A 740 16.03 24.15 -29.17
N ARG A 741 16.98 23.26 -29.51
CA ARG A 741 18.23 23.60 -30.22
C ARG A 741 18.15 23.32 -31.71
N ASN A 742 17.21 22.48 -32.14
CA ASN A 742 17.03 22.11 -33.55
C ASN A 742 15.53 21.89 -33.81
N GLU A 743 14.88 22.88 -34.43
CA GLU A 743 13.45 22.85 -34.73
C GLU A 743 13.04 21.72 -35.70
N ASP A 744 13.97 21.25 -36.54
CA ASP A 744 13.76 20.15 -37.48
C ASP A 744 14.00 18.77 -36.85
N ALA A 745 14.44 18.72 -35.58
CA ALA A 745 14.71 17.47 -34.89
C ALA A 745 13.44 16.62 -34.76
N LYS A 746 13.56 15.35 -35.15
CA LYS A 746 12.54 14.31 -34.98
C LYS A 746 13.12 13.18 -34.17
N PHE A 747 12.26 12.42 -33.51
CA PHE A 747 12.73 11.25 -32.76
C PHE A 747 11.83 10.04 -32.96
N ILE A 748 12.42 8.86 -32.76
CA ILE A 748 11.72 7.59 -32.65
C ILE A 748 11.99 6.95 -31.30
N VAL A 749 11.01 6.20 -30.80
CA VAL A 749 11.11 5.48 -29.53
C VAL A 749 11.01 3.98 -29.80
N THR A 750 11.89 3.20 -29.18
CA THR A 750 11.93 1.75 -29.39
C THR A 750 12.30 0.98 -28.13
N GLY A 751 12.02 -0.33 -28.16
CA GLY A 751 12.43 -1.27 -27.14
C GLY A 751 11.95 -2.68 -27.46
N HIS A 752 12.57 -3.66 -26.79
CA HIS A 752 12.22 -5.07 -26.86
C HIS A 752 11.63 -5.53 -25.53
N SER A 753 10.65 -6.45 -25.55
CA SER A 753 10.03 -6.99 -24.33
C SER A 753 9.44 -5.86 -23.44
N LEU A 754 9.72 -5.84 -22.13
CA LEU A 754 9.41 -4.73 -21.23
C LEU A 754 9.80 -3.35 -21.80
N GLY A 755 10.95 -3.23 -22.48
CA GLY A 755 11.38 -1.97 -23.09
C GLY A 755 10.45 -1.50 -24.20
N GLY A 756 9.81 -2.42 -24.92
CA GLY A 756 8.75 -2.08 -25.87
C GLY A 756 7.51 -1.53 -25.17
N ALA A 757 7.15 -2.08 -24.00
CA ALA A 757 6.03 -1.57 -23.21
C ALA A 757 6.35 -0.16 -22.66
N LEU A 758 7.57 0.07 -22.20
CA LEU A 758 8.05 1.40 -21.78
C LEU A 758 8.04 2.40 -22.94
N ALA A 759 8.42 1.98 -24.15
CA ALA A 759 8.42 2.85 -25.33
C ALA A 759 7.02 3.39 -25.67
N ILE A 760 6.00 2.53 -25.70
CA ILE A 760 4.63 2.99 -25.99
C ILE A 760 4.01 3.72 -24.80
N LEU A 761 4.34 3.31 -23.57
CA LEU A 761 3.87 3.98 -22.36
C LEU A 761 4.47 5.38 -22.21
N PHE A 762 5.72 5.59 -22.62
CA PHE A 762 6.34 6.91 -22.70
C PHE A 762 5.50 7.87 -23.53
N VAL A 763 5.04 7.42 -24.71
CA VAL A 763 4.16 8.21 -25.59
C VAL A 763 2.78 8.42 -24.97
N ALA A 764 2.25 7.43 -24.25
CA ALA A 764 1.00 7.59 -23.51
C ALA A 764 1.12 8.72 -22.49
N VAL A 765 2.19 8.76 -21.71
CA VAL A 765 2.39 9.78 -20.68
C VAL A 765 2.69 11.16 -21.29
N LEU A 766 3.41 11.24 -22.42
CA LEU A 766 3.51 12.49 -23.19
C LEU A 766 2.13 13.02 -23.59
N THR A 767 1.25 12.13 -24.05
CA THR A 767 -0.15 12.48 -24.40
C THR A 767 -0.93 12.92 -23.18
N MET A 768 -0.80 12.22 -22.05
CA MET A 768 -1.46 12.55 -20.78
C MET A 768 -1.02 13.89 -20.22
N HIS A 769 0.28 14.22 -20.32
CA HIS A 769 0.85 15.48 -19.85
C HIS A 769 0.69 16.62 -20.85
N GLY A 770 0.13 16.37 -22.04
CA GLY A 770 -0.11 17.38 -23.06
C GLY A 770 1.16 17.92 -23.70
N GLU A 771 2.18 17.08 -23.90
CA GLU A 771 3.44 17.43 -24.55
C GLU A 771 3.30 17.49 -26.09
N ALA A 772 2.44 18.39 -26.57
CA ALA A 772 2.07 18.47 -27.99
C ALA A 772 3.27 18.62 -28.94
N GLU A 773 4.24 19.47 -28.59
CA GLU A 773 5.44 19.72 -29.39
C GLU A 773 6.28 18.45 -29.57
N LEU A 774 6.47 17.67 -28.49
CA LEU A 774 7.16 16.38 -28.57
C LEU A 774 6.38 15.38 -29.41
N LEU A 775 5.05 15.33 -29.27
CA LEU A 775 4.21 14.42 -30.05
C LEU A 775 4.22 14.77 -31.55
N GLU A 776 4.28 16.05 -31.91
CA GLU A 776 4.40 16.49 -33.32
C GLU A 776 5.78 16.17 -33.93
N ARG A 777 6.82 16.02 -33.10
CA ARG A 777 8.18 15.62 -33.54
C ARG A 777 8.46 14.12 -33.40
N LEU A 778 7.51 13.36 -32.84
CA LEU A 778 7.59 11.91 -32.73
C LEU A 778 7.30 11.28 -34.10
N GLU A 779 8.34 10.81 -34.77
CA GLU A 779 8.21 10.21 -36.11
C GLU A 779 7.67 8.78 -36.07
N GLY A 780 7.90 8.06 -34.98
CA GLY A 780 7.33 6.72 -34.82
C GLY A 780 7.78 5.96 -33.58
N VAL A 781 7.01 4.92 -33.29
CA VAL A 781 7.25 3.98 -32.18
C VAL A 781 7.38 2.59 -32.77
N TYR A 782 8.52 1.95 -32.55
CA TYR A 782 8.82 0.63 -33.09
C TYR A 782 9.11 -0.32 -31.95
N THR A 783 8.25 -1.30 -31.72
CA THR A 783 8.40 -2.21 -30.58
C THR A 783 8.53 -3.65 -31.04
N PHE A 784 9.24 -4.46 -30.25
CA PHE A 784 9.57 -5.84 -30.58
C PHE A 784 9.24 -6.74 -29.39
N GLY A 785 8.48 -7.81 -29.58
CA GLY A 785 8.13 -8.69 -28.47
C GLY A 785 7.36 -8.00 -27.35
N GLN A 786 6.68 -6.89 -27.65
CA GLN A 786 6.02 -6.02 -26.67
C GLN A 786 4.83 -6.73 -25.98
N PRO A 787 4.76 -6.77 -24.64
CA PRO A 787 3.56 -7.22 -23.93
C PRO A 787 2.40 -6.22 -24.06
N ARG A 788 1.19 -6.62 -23.63
CA ARG A 788 0.03 -5.72 -23.58
C ARG A 788 0.16 -4.74 -22.43
N VAL A 789 -0.12 -3.47 -22.67
CA VAL A 789 0.16 -2.39 -21.72
C VAL A 789 -1.08 -1.93 -20.95
N GLY A 790 -2.26 -1.96 -21.57
CA GLY A 790 -3.51 -1.52 -20.95
C GLY A 790 -4.73 -2.21 -21.53
N ASP A 791 -5.91 -1.78 -21.11
CA ASP A 791 -7.20 -2.29 -21.56
C ASP A 791 -7.69 -1.69 -22.89
N GLU A 792 -8.95 -1.95 -23.26
CA GLU A 792 -9.56 -1.42 -24.48
C GLU A 792 -9.71 0.12 -24.43
N GLU A 793 -10.04 0.70 -23.28
CA GLU A 793 -10.12 2.16 -23.11
C GLU A 793 -8.73 2.81 -23.35
N PHE A 794 -7.66 2.16 -22.88
CA PHE A 794 -6.28 2.57 -23.17
C PHE A 794 -5.91 2.42 -24.65
N ALA A 795 -6.35 1.33 -25.29
CA ALA A 795 -6.15 1.13 -26.72
C ALA A 795 -6.82 2.22 -27.57
N GLU A 796 -8.04 2.63 -27.21
CA GLU A 796 -8.78 3.71 -27.86
C GLU A 796 -8.07 5.05 -27.64
N TYR A 797 -7.76 5.39 -26.38
CA TYR A 797 -7.03 6.60 -26.01
C TYR A 797 -5.73 6.78 -26.81
N MET A 798 -4.92 5.71 -26.89
CA MET A 798 -3.68 5.73 -27.64
C MET A 798 -3.89 5.83 -29.15
N SER A 799 -4.90 5.14 -29.68
CA SER A 799 -5.21 5.19 -31.11
C SER A 799 -5.59 6.60 -31.55
N ASP A 800 -6.34 7.32 -30.72
CA ASP A 800 -6.72 8.71 -30.99
C ASP A 800 -5.53 9.67 -30.87
N GLY A 801 -4.70 9.50 -29.83
CA GLY A 801 -3.47 10.30 -29.65
C GLY A 801 -2.49 10.14 -30.81
N LEU A 802 -2.24 8.91 -31.25
CA LEU A 802 -1.32 8.63 -32.35
C LEU A 802 -1.85 9.15 -33.70
N LYS A 803 -3.15 8.99 -33.97
CA LYS A 803 -3.77 9.54 -35.20
C LYS A 803 -3.71 11.06 -35.24
N LYS A 804 -3.99 11.72 -34.12
CA LYS A 804 -3.97 13.19 -34.00
C LYS A 804 -2.62 13.79 -34.40
N HIS A 805 -1.53 13.11 -34.09
CA HIS A 805 -0.17 13.57 -34.34
C HIS A 805 0.51 12.81 -35.50
N GLU A 806 -0.24 12.03 -36.29
CA GLU A 806 0.26 11.25 -37.43
C GLU A 806 1.45 10.32 -37.12
N VAL A 807 1.50 9.81 -35.88
CA VAL A 807 2.62 9.00 -35.39
C VAL A 807 2.52 7.56 -35.91
N LYS A 808 3.59 7.05 -36.53
CA LYS A 808 3.64 5.65 -36.99
C LYS A 808 3.95 4.71 -35.81
N TYR A 809 3.02 3.84 -35.45
CA TYR A 809 3.24 2.77 -34.46
C TYR A 809 3.33 1.41 -35.14
N LEU A 810 4.42 0.66 -34.92
CA LEU A 810 4.58 -0.69 -35.48
C LEU A 810 5.08 -1.67 -34.42
N ARG A 811 4.23 -2.65 -34.11
CA ARG A 811 4.58 -3.78 -33.24
C ARG A 811 5.10 -4.94 -34.08
N HIS A 812 6.28 -5.47 -33.74
CA HIS A 812 6.87 -6.63 -34.40
C HIS A 812 6.78 -7.83 -33.47
N VAL A 813 6.23 -8.94 -33.97
CA VAL A 813 6.04 -10.17 -33.20
C VAL A 813 6.55 -11.36 -33.99
N TYR A 814 7.48 -12.11 -33.41
CA TYR A 814 7.99 -13.33 -34.02
C TYR A 814 7.24 -14.58 -33.52
N CYS A 815 6.62 -15.30 -34.45
CA CYS A 815 6.09 -16.65 -34.27
C CYS A 815 5.34 -16.86 -32.93
N ASN A 816 5.77 -17.86 -32.14
CA ASN A 816 5.16 -18.25 -30.87
C ASN A 816 5.73 -17.50 -29.66
N ASP A 817 6.39 -16.35 -29.85
CA ASP A 817 6.92 -15.53 -28.75
C ASP A 817 5.90 -15.37 -27.61
N ILE A 818 6.27 -15.82 -26.42
CA ILE A 818 5.36 -15.85 -25.27
C ILE A 818 5.02 -14.44 -24.76
N VAL A 819 5.92 -13.46 -24.86
CA VAL A 819 5.79 -12.17 -24.17
C VAL A 819 4.68 -11.28 -24.75
N PRO A 820 4.53 -11.12 -26.08
CA PRO A 820 3.40 -10.38 -26.65
C PRO A 820 2.02 -10.91 -26.28
N ARG A 821 1.94 -12.12 -25.75
CA ARG A 821 0.69 -12.79 -25.38
C ARG A 821 0.34 -12.60 -23.90
N LEU A 822 1.13 -11.79 -23.18
CA LEU A 822 0.95 -11.43 -21.78
C LEU A 822 0.77 -9.91 -21.62
N PRO A 823 0.00 -9.45 -20.62
CA PRO A 823 -1.02 -10.21 -19.90
C PRO A 823 -2.14 -10.72 -20.85
N PHE A 824 -3.05 -11.58 -20.36
CA PHE A 824 -4.04 -12.21 -21.24
C PHE A 824 -5.15 -11.25 -21.69
N ASP A 825 -5.50 -11.32 -22.97
CA ASP A 825 -6.71 -10.72 -23.52
C ASP A 825 -7.89 -11.67 -23.26
N ASN A 826 -8.54 -11.51 -22.11
CA ASN A 826 -9.77 -12.21 -21.76
C ASN A 826 -10.73 -11.29 -20.97
N LYS A 827 -11.95 -11.78 -20.72
CA LYS A 827 -12.98 -11.06 -19.95
C LYS A 827 -12.62 -10.83 -18.46
N ILE A 828 -11.44 -11.26 -18.02
CA ILE A 828 -11.01 -11.19 -16.62
C ILE A 828 -9.95 -10.09 -16.45
N LEU A 829 -8.94 -10.07 -17.32
CA LEU A 829 -7.79 -9.17 -17.25
C LEU A 829 -7.87 -7.99 -18.21
N PHE A 830 -8.76 -8.03 -19.22
CA PHE A 830 -9.08 -6.93 -20.13
C PHE A 830 -7.93 -6.30 -20.94
N TYR A 831 -6.69 -6.77 -20.81
CA TYR A 831 -5.57 -6.22 -21.55
C TYR A 831 -5.69 -6.44 -23.06
N LYS A 832 -5.35 -5.41 -23.84
CA LYS A 832 -5.46 -5.39 -25.29
C LYS A 832 -4.16 -4.92 -25.93
N HIS A 833 -3.89 -5.48 -27.10
CA HIS A 833 -3.04 -4.82 -28.09
C HIS A 833 -3.90 -3.90 -28.93
N PHE A 834 -3.28 -2.87 -29.47
CA PHE A 834 -3.91 -1.98 -30.44
C PHE A 834 -2.98 -1.78 -31.63
N TRP A 835 -3.55 -1.25 -32.70
CA TRP A 835 -2.86 -1.01 -33.98
C TRP A 835 -2.32 -2.27 -34.66
N GLU A 836 -1.67 -2.07 -35.81
CA GLU A 836 -1.10 -3.11 -36.65
C GLU A 836 0.08 -3.86 -35.99
N CYS A 837 0.04 -5.19 -36.12
CA CYS A 837 1.11 -6.11 -35.76
C CYS A 837 1.77 -6.65 -37.02
N LYS A 838 3.07 -6.38 -37.18
CA LYS A 838 3.96 -7.07 -38.13
C LYS A 838 4.37 -8.41 -37.56
N TYR A 839 3.61 -9.44 -37.94
CA TYR A 839 3.81 -10.81 -37.50
C TYR A 839 4.74 -11.57 -38.45
N TYR A 840 5.76 -12.23 -37.90
CA TYR A 840 6.69 -13.06 -38.65
C TYR A 840 6.46 -14.54 -38.36
N THR A 841 6.32 -15.35 -39.41
CA THR A 841 6.19 -16.81 -39.28
C THR A 841 7.55 -17.47 -38.96
N SER A 842 7.57 -18.77 -38.64
CA SER A 842 8.82 -19.55 -38.45
C SER A 842 9.68 -19.69 -39.72
N TRP A 843 9.22 -19.16 -40.84
CA TRP A 843 9.94 -19.04 -42.10
C TRP A 843 10.37 -17.59 -42.39
N TYR A 844 10.20 -16.68 -41.43
CA TYR A 844 10.42 -15.23 -41.53
C TYR A 844 9.58 -14.52 -42.60
N LYS A 845 8.46 -15.10 -43.04
CA LYS A 845 7.48 -14.38 -43.87
C LYS A 845 6.69 -13.37 -43.03
N GLU A 846 6.65 -12.11 -43.48
CA GLU A 846 5.92 -11.01 -42.83
C GLU A 846 4.41 -11.10 -43.14
N LYS A 847 3.58 -10.78 -42.15
CA LYS A 847 2.14 -10.62 -42.27
C LYS A 847 1.71 -9.42 -41.42
N VAL A 848 0.90 -8.53 -41.98
CA VAL A 848 0.27 -7.45 -41.21
C VAL A 848 -1.08 -7.97 -40.69
N LEU A 849 -1.23 -7.98 -39.36
CA LEU A 849 -2.41 -8.49 -38.67
C LEU A 849 -2.85 -7.48 -37.60
N ALA A 850 -4.12 -7.46 -37.21
CA ALA A 850 -4.55 -6.67 -36.05
C ALA A 850 -4.00 -7.24 -34.72
N GLU A 851 -3.93 -8.57 -34.62
CA GLU A 851 -3.45 -9.29 -33.43
C GLU A 851 -2.70 -10.56 -33.86
N GLN A 852 -1.64 -10.93 -33.14
CA GLN A 852 -0.89 -12.14 -33.48
C GLN A 852 -1.73 -13.42 -33.33
N PRO A 853 -1.46 -14.48 -34.13
CA PRO A 853 -2.12 -15.77 -33.96
C PRO A 853 -1.92 -16.31 -32.55
N ASN A 854 -2.95 -16.99 -32.02
CA ASN A 854 -2.94 -17.49 -30.65
C ASN A 854 -2.68 -16.37 -29.61
N LYS A 855 -3.59 -15.40 -29.56
CA LYS A 855 -3.47 -14.19 -28.74
C LYS A 855 -3.20 -14.44 -27.25
N ASN A 856 -3.62 -15.59 -26.71
CA ASN A 856 -3.36 -16.02 -25.34
C ASN A 856 -2.54 -17.31 -25.33
N TYR A 857 -1.35 -17.28 -24.76
CA TYR A 857 -0.39 -18.39 -24.87
C TYR A 857 -0.94 -19.72 -24.30
N PHE A 858 -1.64 -19.74 -23.16
CA PHE A 858 -1.99 -21.00 -22.47
C PHE A 858 -3.23 -21.74 -23.00
N SER A 859 -3.56 -21.61 -24.29
CA SER A 859 -4.62 -22.41 -24.91
C SER A 859 -4.21 -23.88 -25.05
N LEU A 860 -4.93 -24.80 -24.37
CA LEU A 860 -4.70 -26.25 -24.42
C LEU A 860 -4.79 -26.83 -25.84
N LEU A 861 -5.71 -26.31 -26.66
CA LEU A 861 -5.91 -26.74 -28.06
C LEU A 861 -4.69 -26.49 -28.95
N LEU A 862 -3.83 -25.54 -28.56
CA LEU A 862 -2.68 -25.11 -29.34
C LEU A 862 -1.35 -25.60 -28.76
N ALA A 863 -1.37 -26.48 -27.76
CA ALA A 863 -0.16 -27.03 -27.16
C ALA A 863 0.65 -27.88 -28.17
N ILE A 864 0.01 -28.83 -28.85
CA ILE A 864 0.70 -29.74 -29.80
C ILE A 864 1.36 -28.96 -30.95
N PRO A 865 0.66 -28.04 -31.67
CA PRO A 865 1.29 -27.25 -32.72
C PRO A 865 2.53 -26.45 -32.28
N LYS A 866 2.55 -25.98 -31.03
CA LYS A 866 3.70 -25.26 -30.48
C LYS A 866 4.90 -26.15 -30.23
N PHE A 867 4.69 -27.35 -29.69
CA PHE A 867 5.78 -28.31 -29.53
C PHE A 867 6.36 -28.72 -30.89
N LEU A 868 5.50 -28.98 -31.89
CA LEU A 868 5.95 -29.24 -33.25
C LEU A 868 6.74 -28.06 -33.83
N ASN A 869 6.30 -26.83 -33.58
CA ASN A 869 7.01 -25.64 -33.99
C ASN A 869 8.37 -25.49 -33.28
N ALA A 870 8.46 -25.77 -31.98
CA ALA A 870 9.72 -25.75 -31.24
C ALA A 870 10.72 -26.78 -31.77
N VAL A 871 10.27 -28.00 -32.09
CA VAL A 871 11.08 -29.02 -32.76
C VAL A 871 11.54 -28.51 -34.13
N TRP A 872 10.63 -27.90 -34.91
CA TRP A 872 10.97 -27.30 -36.20
C TRP A 872 12.01 -26.18 -36.06
N GLU A 873 11.90 -25.31 -35.07
CA GLU A 873 12.87 -24.23 -34.83
C GLU A 873 14.26 -24.77 -34.49
N LEU A 874 14.33 -25.82 -33.67
CA LEU A 874 15.58 -26.50 -33.37
C LEU A 874 16.19 -27.10 -34.65
N ILE A 875 15.41 -27.79 -35.49
CA ILE A 875 15.90 -28.34 -36.76
C ILE A 875 16.36 -27.20 -37.70
N ARG A 876 15.57 -26.14 -37.82
CA ARG A 876 15.85 -24.97 -38.67
C ARG A 876 17.16 -24.29 -38.29
N SER A 877 17.51 -24.25 -37.00
CA SER A 877 18.76 -23.64 -36.51
C SER A 877 20.02 -24.21 -37.19
N PHE A 878 19.99 -25.49 -37.58
CA PHE A 878 21.11 -26.16 -38.26
C PHE A 878 21.06 -25.99 -39.79
N ILE A 879 19.89 -25.75 -40.36
CA ILE A 879 19.67 -25.68 -41.82
C ILE A 879 19.84 -24.25 -42.35
N ILE A 880 19.40 -23.23 -41.58
CA ILE A 880 19.39 -21.84 -42.03
C ILE A 880 20.76 -21.30 -42.50
N PRO A 881 21.92 -21.69 -41.94
CA PRO A 881 23.20 -21.17 -42.41
C PRO A 881 23.54 -21.64 -43.83
N CYS A 882 23.11 -22.86 -44.19
CA CYS A 882 23.27 -23.40 -45.54
C CYS A 882 22.36 -22.69 -46.56
N LEU A 883 21.18 -22.23 -46.13
CA LEU A 883 20.19 -21.60 -47.02
C LEU A 883 20.39 -20.10 -47.19
N LYS A 884 20.83 -19.39 -46.14
CA LYS A 884 20.86 -17.92 -46.10
C LYS A 884 22.27 -17.34 -45.93
N GLY A 885 23.26 -18.19 -45.67
CA GLY A 885 24.66 -17.81 -45.49
C GLY A 885 25.16 -17.96 -44.05
N PRO A 886 26.49 -17.90 -43.84
CA PRO A 886 27.12 -18.15 -42.54
C PRO A 886 26.69 -17.16 -41.44
N ASP A 887 26.27 -15.94 -41.81
CA ASP A 887 25.79 -14.91 -40.88
C ASP A 887 24.51 -15.27 -40.12
N TYR A 888 23.83 -16.36 -40.51
CA TYR A 888 22.62 -16.86 -39.86
C TYR A 888 22.88 -18.05 -38.93
N ARG A 889 24.15 -18.42 -38.71
CA ARG A 889 24.51 -19.51 -37.80
C ARG A 889 24.17 -19.16 -36.35
N GLU A 890 23.37 -20.02 -35.72
CA GLU A 890 23.10 -19.92 -34.28
C GLU A 890 24.32 -20.38 -33.48
N GLY A 891 24.65 -19.63 -32.43
CA GLY A 891 25.67 -20.03 -31.46
C GLY A 891 25.17 -21.15 -30.55
N TRP A 892 26.09 -21.82 -29.85
CA TRP A 892 25.73 -22.93 -28.95
C TRP A 892 24.76 -22.52 -27.83
N LEU A 893 24.84 -21.27 -27.35
CA LEU A 893 23.94 -20.72 -26.33
C LEU A 893 22.49 -20.64 -26.86
N MET A 894 22.33 -20.21 -28.11
CA MET A 894 21.02 -20.22 -28.78
C MET A 894 20.53 -21.64 -29.04
N THR A 895 21.41 -22.59 -29.42
CA THR A 895 21.03 -24.01 -29.50
C THR A 895 20.53 -24.55 -28.15
N LEU A 896 21.17 -24.19 -27.04
CA LEU A 896 20.70 -24.52 -25.69
C LEU A 896 19.33 -23.91 -25.41
N MET A 897 19.11 -22.64 -25.77
CA MET A 897 17.79 -22.02 -25.66
C MET A 897 16.73 -22.74 -26.51
N ARG A 898 17.05 -23.16 -27.75
CA ARG A 898 16.15 -23.98 -28.57
C ARG A 898 15.77 -25.29 -27.89
N MET A 899 16.70 -25.93 -27.17
CA MET A 899 16.40 -27.13 -26.36
C MET A 899 15.47 -26.82 -25.19
N VAL A 900 15.64 -25.68 -24.49
CA VAL A 900 14.67 -25.21 -23.48
C VAL A 900 13.28 -25.01 -24.10
N GLY A 901 13.22 -24.56 -25.35
CA GLY A 901 11.99 -24.47 -26.14
C GLY A 901 11.20 -25.77 -26.29
N LEU A 902 11.86 -26.93 -26.16
CA LEU A 902 11.18 -28.23 -26.17
C LEU A 902 10.41 -28.50 -24.87
N VAL A 903 10.71 -27.76 -23.80
CA VAL A 903 9.98 -27.82 -22.52
C VAL A 903 8.99 -26.65 -22.42
N ILE A 904 9.44 -25.45 -22.80
CA ILE A 904 8.64 -24.22 -22.80
C ILE A 904 8.63 -23.64 -24.22
N PRO A 905 7.71 -24.09 -25.10
CA PRO A 905 7.64 -23.59 -26.46
C PRO A 905 7.52 -22.06 -26.53
N GLY A 906 8.03 -21.44 -27.60
CA GLY A 906 7.92 -19.99 -27.78
C GLY A 906 8.82 -19.11 -26.90
N LEU A 907 9.43 -19.64 -25.83
CA LEU A 907 10.44 -18.89 -25.06
C LEU A 907 11.67 -18.52 -25.92
N PRO A 908 12.23 -19.42 -26.77
CA PRO A 908 13.37 -19.06 -27.62
C PRO A 908 13.00 -18.07 -28.72
N ALA A 909 11.73 -18.05 -29.15
CA ALA A 909 11.21 -17.12 -30.14
C ALA A 909 11.24 -15.65 -29.64
N HIS A 910 11.35 -15.43 -28.33
CA HIS A 910 11.56 -14.11 -27.73
C HIS A 910 13.02 -13.65 -27.78
N CYS A 911 13.97 -14.50 -28.20
CA CYS A 911 15.38 -14.14 -28.20
C CYS A 911 15.73 -13.20 -29.37
N PRO A 912 16.74 -12.32 -29.21
CA PRO A 912 17.08 -11.32 -30.23
C PRO A 912 17.47 -11.88 -31.60
N GLN A 913 18.00 -13.10 -31.65
CA GLN A 913 18.40 -13.70 -32.91
C GLN A 913 17.23 -13.80 -33.90
N ASP A 914 16.03 -14.17 -33.43
CA ASP A 914 14.87 -14.32 -34.30
C ASP A 914 14.30 -12.99 -34.76
N TYR A 915 14.30 -11.96 -33.90
CA TYR A 915 13.92 -10.61 -34.31
C TYR A 915 14.92 -10.01 -35.30
N THR A 916 16.23 -10.23 -35.12
CA THR A 916 17.25 -9.83 -36.09
C THR A 916 17.06 -10.53 -37.43
N ASN A 917 16.74 -11.83 -37.40
CA ASN A 917 16.44 -12.55 -38.63
C ASN A 917 15.12 -12.08 -39.25
N ALA A 918 14.12 -11.74 -38.44
CA ALA A 918 12.84 -11.22 -38.91
C ALA A 918 13.00 -9.85 -39.60
N THR A 919 13.81 -8.94 -39.07
CA THR A 919 14.06 -7.65 -39.72
C THR A 919 14.90 -7.77 -40.98
N ARG A 920 15.86 -8.70 -41.04
CA ARG A 920 16.77 -8.89 -42.19
C ARG A 920 16.18 -9.75 -43.32
N LEU A 921 15.44 -10.81 -42.97
CA LEU A 921 14.84 -11.76 -43.92
C LEU A 921 13.37 -11.49 -44.20
N GLY A 922 12.71 -10.69 -43.36
CA GLY A 922 11.31 -10.34 -43.48
C GLY A 922 11.01 -9.74 -44.85
N SER A 923 10.22 -10.46 -45.63
CA SER A 923 9.72 -10.04 -46.94
C SER A 923 8.22 -10.01 -46.95
#